data_AF-A0A9W8MML9-F1
#
_entry.id   AF-A0A9W8MML9-F1
#
_cell.length_a   1.000
_cell.length_b   1.000
_cell.length_c   1.000
_cell.angle_alpha   90.00
_cell.angle_beta   90.00
_cell.angle_gamma   90.00
#
_symmetry.space_group_name_H-M   'P 1'
#
loop_
_entity.id
_entity.type
_entity.pdbx_description
1 polymer ?
#
loop_
_entity_poly.entity_id
_entity_poly.type
_entity_poly.pdbx_seq_one_letter_code
_entity_poly.pdbx_strand_id
1 'polypeptide(L)'
;MNGTATHSSSNPPPGYPVAAAAPPPQVTTSSSNTVTYAQYQLGVSIYEEKKKAIAQCKAMVERIVAQCRRKNRRFRDIEFDVENDRSRCLHNLTESKSFVPQDTRRITELTNNNPVFYSGGKRAAEVVQGAVEDCYFVSALSGLTSKEELVWELCVARDEEIGVYGFLFYRDCYWVPVVVDDIVFTRIPKFEMLTTPEKELYDYDKAEFNASARAAIDSLYFAKAGKTGETWVPLVEKAFAKFNGDYASVMYGRTCDALEDITGGVSTTILCKDILDADKFWKDELLYANKDRVFAVWFKSGDGGLVQPLKSTIQEGLVANLSHSVVRAVEIHGKRFVVIRDPWGEPSWKGPWSDGSKEWTGKWREALPELGHDFSSNGQFVMEYSDFLTTWQEIQRTLIFDESWKLSSQWLFLPEKPDVAPWNYGDFSFSFSLSTAARTVISFTKVAPRFFKDIQGAYLWNMDFVLTKEGESEIIAESSYSFFYTRSVSLELELEPGNYTVLPRLEPLIQRDKDYFRRGVESGWDRRKLLRAMTQRAQSWSIAANYKPDEKYTVKSAAEILAGGLPEENKSAINALKTYGHEISGGSDSLTVSTTTTTQTVIARSKPQNTQPPTQAANFHPMMAPGYLKQPPPPQMYYPPAQTHYPNHGGRAMRTANQGWEDEPHHEPPVPVPVPQSPASFVLPPPPPPPPLPPLAPLSRSPSPVPIRPLARGDPLETLEDDNALVVGLKVFTQGMAVSVITGSLKAKFAAHR
;
A
#
# COMPACT_ATOMS: atom_id res chain seq x y z
N MET A 1 -54.82 76.69 -53.86
CA MET A 1 -54.21 77.33 -52.66
C MET A 1 -54.26 76.32 -51.53
N ASN A 2 -53.19 76.21 -50.73
CA ASN A 2 -53.05 75.65 -49.36
C ASN A 2 -53.69 74.26 -49.06
N GLY A 3 -53.08 73.33 -48.33
CA GLY A 3 -51.75 73.29 -47.69
C GLY A 3 -51.66 72.14 -46.66
N THR A 4 -50.43 71.80 -46.22
CA THR A 4 -50.09 71.05 -44.98
C THR A 4 -50.72 69.67 -44.68
N ALA A 5 -49.96 68.62 -45.01
CA ALA A 5 -49.57 67.43 -44.22
C ALA A 5 -50.44 66.85 -43.07
N THR A 6 -50.53 65.51 -43.01
CA THR A 6 -50.14 64.69 -41.83
C THR A 6 -50.01 63.18 -42.19
N HIS A 7 -49.46 62.36 -41.28
CA HIS A 7 -49.13 60.93 -41.52
C HIS A 7 -50.32 59.96 -41.37
N SER A 8 -50.39 58.95 -42.24
CA SER A 8 -50.51 57.53 -41.84
C SER A 8 -50.50 56.62 -43.09
N SER A 9 -49.49 55.76 -43.22
CA SER A 9 -49.41 54.74 -44.27
C SER A 9 -49.61 53.35 -43.67
N SER A 10 -50.78 52.74 -43.93
CA SER A 10 -51.05 51.35 -43.58
C SER A 10 -50.26 50.40 -44.49
N ASN A 11 -49.65 49.37 -43.89
CA ASN A 11 -48.95 48.34 -44.67
C ASN A 11 -49.96 47.48 -45.47
N PRO A 12 -49.66 47.11 -46.72
CA PRO A 12 -50.36 46.03 -47.42
C PRO A 12 -50.03 44.68 -46.79
N PRO A 13 -50.87 43.64 -46.97
CA PRO A 13 -50.63 42.33 -46.40
C PRO A 13 -49.41 41.64 -47.04
N PRO A 14 -48.55 40.97 -46.25
CA PRO A 14 -47.46 40.16 -46.81
C PRO A 14 -48.03 38.92 -47.52
N GLY A 15 -47.62 38.70 -48.76
CA GLY A 15 -47.98 37.50 -49.51
C GLY A 15 -47.28 36.26 -48.95
N TYR A 16 -47.87 35.08 -49.16
CA TYR A 16 -47.29 33.80 -48.79
C TYR A 16 -45.90 33.61 -49.44
N PRO A 17 -44.82 33.38 -48.68
CA PRO A 17 -43.56 32.97 -49.26
C PRO A 17 -43.68 31.54 -49.79
N VAL A 18 -43.31 31.34 -51.05
CA VAL A 18 -43.18 30.00 -51.65
C VAL A 18 -42.12 29.22 -50.84
N ALA A 19 -42.42 27.97 -50.49
CA ALA A 19 -41.50 27.13 -49.73
C ALA A 19 -40.19 26.93 -50.52
N ALA A 20 -39.11 27.53 -50.03
CA ALA A 20 -37.77 27.21 -50.50
C ALA A 20 -37.49 25.73 -50.17
N ALA A 21 -36.96 24.98 -51.14
CA ALA A 21 -36.57 23.60 -50.91
C ALA A 21 -35.53 23.55 -49.77
N ALA A 22 -35.74 22.65 -48.81
CA ALA A 22 -34.77 22.45 -47.75
C ALA A 22 -33.40 22.09 -48.37
N PRO A 23 -32.28 22.69 -47.90
CA PRO A 23 -30.97 22.25 -48.36
C PRO A 23 -30.81 20.76 -48.03
N PRO A 24 -30.16 19.97 -48.91
CA PRO A 24 -29.87 18.57 -48.60
C PRO A 24 -29.10 18.52 -47.28
N PRO A 25 -29.33 17.51 -46.42
CA PRO A 25 -28.66 17.41 -45.13
C PRO A 25 -27.14 17.46 -45.36
N GLN A 26 -26.51 18.52 -44.84
CA GLN A 26 -25.05 18.59 -44.83
C GLN A 26 -24.55 17.48 -43.92
N VAL A 27 -24.09 16.38 -44.52
CA VAL A 27 -23.29 15.38 -43.83
C VAL A 27 -21.94 16.02 -43.53
N THR A 28 -21.90 16.79 -42.45
CA THR A 28 -20.67 17.28 -41.83
C THR A 28 -19.93 16.07 -41.30
N THR A 29 -19.10 15.46 -42.15
CA THR A 29 -18.15 14.42 -41.76
C THR A 29 -17.07 15.04 -40.87
N SER A 30 -17.42 15.29 -39.61
CA SER A 30 -16.46 15.54 -38.54
C SER A 30 -15.67 14.26 -38.32
N SER A 31 -14.55 14.13 -39.02
CA SER A 31 -13.55 13.08 -38.80
C SER A 31 -12.88 13.30 -37.44
N SER A 32 -13.59 12.95 -36.37
CA SER A 32 -13.02 12.74 -35.04
C SER A 32 -12.10 11.52 -35.11
N ASN A 33 -10.88 11.75 -35.62
CA ASN A 33 -9.82 10.76 -35.60
C ASN A 33 -9.72 10.19 -34.18
N THR A 34 -10.07 8.91 -34.04
CA THR A 34 -10.23 8.23 -32.75
C THR A 34 -9.53 6.90 -32.86
N VAL A 35 -8.56 6.66 -31.97
CA VAL A 35 -7.80 5.40 -31.97
C VAL A 35 -8.44 4.45 -30.97
N THR A 36 -8.91 3.31 -31.46
CA THR A 36 -9.57 2.27 -30.68
C THR A 36 -8.60 1.14 -30.38
N TYR A 37 -8.51 0.76 -29.11
CA TYR A 37 -7.65 -0.31 -28.62
C TYR A 37 -8.51 -1.51 -28.20
N ALA A 38 -8.12 -2.70 -28.68
CA ALA A 38 -8.80 -3.97 -28.41
C ALA A 38 -8.35 -4.63 -27.09
N GLN A 39 -9.13 -5.63 -26.67
CA GLN A 39 -9.17 -6.24 -25.34
C GLN A 39 -7.81 -6.70 -24.78
N TYR A 40 -7.52 -6.33 -23.54
CA TYR A 40 -6.47 -6.95 -22.72
C TYR A 40 -6.98 -8.20 -21.96
N GLN A 41 -8.19 -8.14 -21.39
CA GLN A 41 -8.80 -9.26 -20.66
C GLN A 41 -10.28 -9.45 -21.03
N LEU A 42 -10.67 -10.68 -21.34
CA LEU A 42 -12.04 -11.06 -21.65
C LEU A 42 -12.47 -12.30 -20.86
N GLY A 43 -13.63 -12.22 -20.18
CA GLY A 43 -14.28 -13.36 -19.53
C GLY A 43 -13.48 -14.07 -18.44
N VAL A 44 -12.48 -13.39 -17.87
CA VAL A 44 -11.57 -13.93 -16.86
C VAL A 44 -12.36 -14.22 -15.59
N SER A 45 -12.36 -15.47 -15.14
CA SER A 45 -12.99 -15.82 -13.86
C SER A 45 -12.08 -15.42 -12.71
N ILE A 46 -12.52 -14.43 -11.92
CA ILE A 46 -11.79 -13.87 -10.78
C ILE A 46 -11.38 -14.96 -9.79
N TYR A 47 -12.27 -15.95 -9.61
CA TYR A 47 -12.08 -17.11 -8.74
C TYR A 47 -11.00 -18.07 -9.25
N GLU A 48 -10.93 -18.32 -10.57
CA GLU A 48 -9.87 -19.15 -11.16
C GLU A 48 -8.51 -18.45 -11.16
N GLU A 49 -8.45 -17.13 -11.37
CA GLU A 49 -7.21 -16.37 -11.17
C GLU A 49 -6.79 -16.36 -9.69
N LYS A 50 -7.74 -16.28 -8.75
CA LYS A 50 -7.45 -16.43 -7.31
C LYS A 50 -6.84 -17.80 -7.03
N LYS A 51 -7.43 -18.89 -7.54
CA LYS A 51 -6.89 -20.27 -7.42
C LYS A 51 -5.47 -20.39 -7.99
N LYS A 52 -5.20 -19.84 -9.18
CA LYS A 52 -3.86 -19.82 -9.80
C LYS A 52 -2.85 -19.09 -8.91
N ALA A 53 -3.20 -17.91 -8.41
CA ALA A 53 -2.31 -17.12 -7.56
C ALA A 53 -2.11 -17.75 -6.16
N ILE A 54 -3.13 -18.43 -5.60
CA ILE A 54 -3.00 -19.29 -4.41
C ILE A 54 -1.97 -20.39 -4.64
N ALA A 55 -2.07 -21.13 -5.76
CA ALA A 55 -1.14 -22.20 -6.10
C ALA A 55 0.29 -21.67 -6.33
N GLN A 56 0.43 -20.52 -6.99
CA GLN A 56 1.71 -19.81 -7.16
C GLN A 56 2.32 -19.41 -5.81
N CYS A 57 1.52 -18.86 -4.89
CA CYS A 57 1.97 -18.45 -3.55
C CYS A 57 2.45 -19.65 -2.72
N LYS A 58 1.68 -20.76 -2.73
CA LYS A 58 2.08 -22.04 -2.12
C LYS A 58 3.42 -22.53 -2.66
N ALA A 59 3.58 -22.59 -3.99
CA ALA A 59 4.82 -23.02 -4.64
C ALA A 59 6.02 -22.07 -4.41
N MET A 60 5.79 -20.80 -4.04
CA MET A 60 6.85 -19.89 -3.56
C MET A 60 7.25 -20.24 -2.12
N VAL A 61 6.28 -20.38 -1.21
CA VAL A 61 6.53 -20.69 0.21
C VAL A 61 7.19 -22.06 0.37
N GLU A 62 6.71 -23.11 -0.29
CA GLU A 62 7.31 -24.45 -0.28
C GLU A 62 8.78 -24.44 -0.72
N ARG A 63 9.10 -23.66 -1.76
CA ARG A 63 10.47 -23.49 -2.27
C ARG A 63 11.36 -22.77 -1.26
N ILE A 64 10.83 -21.76 -0.58
CA ILE A 64 11.53 -21.04 0.49
C ILE A 64 11.77 -21.96 1.68
N VAL A 65 10.76 -22.70 2.14
CA VAL A 65 10.85 -23.72 3.21
C VAL A 65 11.94 -24.75 2.89
N ALA A 66 11.90 -25.35 1.69
CA ALA A 66 12.89 -26.34 1.25
C ALA A 66 14.32 -25.76 1.18
N GLN A 67 14.48 -24.49 0.79
CA GLN A 67 15.79 -23.82 0.80
C GLN A 67 16.27 -23.48 2.22
N CYS A 68 15.35 -23.07 3.10
CA CYS A 68 15.63 -22.69 4.48
C CYS A 68 16.04 -23.90 5.32
N ARG A 69 15.28 -25.00 5.26
CA ARG A 69 15.62 -26.30 5.88
C ARG A 69 16.98 -26.81 5.38
N ARG A 70 17.25 -26.79 4.07
CA ARG A 70 18.55 -27.19 3.48
C ARG A 70 19.73 -26.33 3.97
N LYS A 71 19.50 -25.06 4.27
CA LYS A 71 20.51 -24.11 4.78
C LYS A 71 20.56 -24.03 6.32
N ASN A 72 19.81 -24.89 7.03
CA ASN A 72 19.61 -24.84 8.48
C ASN A 72 19.38 -23.41 9.04
N ARG A 73 18.40 -22.70 8.48
CA ARG A 73 18.05 -21.34 8.89
C ARG A 73 16.56 -21.06 8.75
N ARG A 74 16.05 -20.13 9.55
CA ARG A 74 14.74 -19.49 9.32
C ARG A 74 14.80 -18.56 8.10
N PHE A 75 13.63 -18.29 7.51
CA PHE A 75 13.50 -17.36 6.39
C PHE A 75 13.87 -15.93 6.81
N ARG A 76 14.38 -15.15 5.85
CA ARG A 76 14.45 -13.70 5.95
C ARG A 76 14.11 -13.09 4.60
N ASP A 77 13.21 -12.14 4.59
CA ASP A 77 12.78 -11.38 3.43
C ASP A 77 13.79 -10.27 3.14
N ILE A 78 14.70 -10.52 2.19
CA ILE A 78 15.75 -9.56 1.80
C ILE A 78 15.19 -8.40 0.97
N GLU A 79 13.95 -8.49 0.48
CA GLU A 79 13.29 -7.39 -0.23
C GLU A 79 12.73 -6.35 0.76
N PHE A 80 12.31 -6.80 1.93
CA PHE A 80 11.66 -6.01 3.00
C PHE A 80 12.29 -6.33 4.37
N ASP A 81 13.62 -6.26 4.46
CA ASP A 81 14.40 -6.61 5.65
C ASP A 81 14.25 -5.53 6.73
N VAL A 82 13.24 -5.69 7.59
CA VAL A 82 12.86 -4.71 8.62
C VAL A 82 13.98 -4.39 9.63
N GLU A 83 15.00 -5.24 9.76
CA GLU A 83 16.15 -5.02 10.65
C GLU A 83 17.32 -4.33 9.90
N ASN A 84 17.79 -4.90 8.79
CA ASN A 84 18.98 -4.38 8.08
C ASN A 84 18.65 -3.25 7.09
N ASP A 85 17.39 -3.11 6.66
CA ASP A 85 16.91 -2.11 5.70
C ASP A 85 15.73 -1.29 6.25
N ARG A 86 15.61 -1.26 7.59
CA ARG A 86 14.57 -0.61 8.40
C ARG A 86 14.00 0.68 7.77
N SER A 87 14.86 1.64 7.41
CA SER A 87 14.43 2.95 6.94
C SER A 87 13.54 2.88 5.69
N ARG A 88 13.90 2.04 4.70
CA ARG A 88 13.11 1.92 3.46
C ARG A 88 11.84 1.10 3.62
N CYS A 89 11.76 0.28 4.67
CA CYS A 89 10.56 -0.49 5.05
C CYS A 89 9.58 0.36 5.89
N LEU A 90 10.08 1.32 6.66
CA LEU A 90 9.27 2.24 7.49
C LEU A 90 8.78 3.47 6.72
N HIS A 91 9.65 4.11 5.94
CA HIS A 91 9.45 5.46 5.44
C HIS A 91 9.28 5.48 3.92
N ASN A 92 8.31 6.25 3.44
CA ASN A 92 8.14 6.55 2.02
C ASN A 92 9.17 7.61 1.57
N LEU A 93 9.10 8.12 0.33
CA LEU A 93 10.11 9.06 -0.16
C LEU A 93 10.02 10.44 0.51
N THR A 94 8.82 10.88 0.91
CA THR A 94 8.62 12.19 1.55
C THR A 94 8.75 12.15 3.08
N GLU A 95 8.28 11.07 3.71
CA GLU A 95 8.08 10.95 5.16
C GLU A 95 9.23 10.24 5.89
N SER A 96 10.46 10.79 5.80
CA SER A 96 11.69 10.18 6.32
C SER A 96 11.78 9.95 7.84
N LYS A 97 10.74 10.28 8.64
CA LYS A 97 10.80 10.27 10.12
C LYS A 97 9.51 9.84 10.86
N SER A 98 8.43 9.44 10.17
CA SER A 98 7.12 9.19 10.82
C SER A 98 7.11 8.11 11.92
N PHE A 99 8.08 7.18 11.91
CA PHE A 99 8.11 6.02 12.80
C PHE A 99 9.47 5.80 13.47
N VAL A 100 9.44 5.53 14.78
CA VAL A 100 10.64 5.24 15.59
C VAL A 100 10.42 4.01 16.50
N PRO A 101 10.27 2.80 15.93
CA PRO A 101 10.36 1.57 16.71
C PRO A 101 11.72 1.46 17.40
N GLN A 102 11.78 0.71 18.50
CA GLN A 102 13.00 0.57 19.31
C GLN A 102 13.79 -0.69 18.94
N ASP A 103 13.12 -1.75 18.48
CA ASP A 103 13.78 -2.96 18.01
C ASP A 103 12.92 -3.79 17.02
N THR A 104 13.47 -4.89 16.51
CA THR A 104 12.78 -5.94 15.74
C THR A 104 12.94 -7.31 16.40
N ARG A 105 11.87 -8.10 16.49
CA ARG A 105 11.88 -9.50 16.98
C ARG A 105 11.07 -10.41 16.06
N ARG A 106 11.27 -11.73 16.12
CA ARG A 106 10.36 -12.68 15.46
C ARG A 106 9.07 -12.90 16.26
N ILE A 107 7.95 -13.10 15.57
CA ILE A 107 6.65 -13.40 16.17
C ILE A 107 6.70 -14.59 17.14
N THR A 108 7.47 -15.64 16.84
CA THR A 108 7.63 -16.79 17.76
C THR A 108 8.25 -16.37 19.10
N GLU A 109 9.17 -15.39 19.10
CA GLU A 109 9.81 -14.87 20.32
C GLU A 109 8.87 -14.01 21.18
N LEU A 110 7.80 -13.48 20.58
CA LEU A 110 6.75 -12.69 21.26
C LEU A 110 5.59 -13.56 21.78
N THR A 111 5.60 -14.86 21.48
CA THR A 111 4.53 -15.82 21.73
C THR A 111 5.03 -17.11 22.42
N ASN A 112 6.21 -17.05 23.07
CA ASN A 112 6.85 -18.18 23.74
C ASN A 112 6.98 -19.44 22.86
N ASN A 113 7.21 -19.22 21.56
CA ASN A 113 7.27 -20.22 20.48
C ASN A 113 5.97 -21.02 20.23
N ASN A 114 4.82 -20.52 20.69
CA ASN A 114 3.49 -21.07 20.41
C ASN A 114 2.58 -20.02 19.73
N PRO A 115 2.89 -19.56 18.50
CA PRO A 115 2.10 -18.57 17.80
C PRO A 115 0.75 -19.14 17.33
N VAL A 116 -0.35 -18.57 17.80
CA VAL A 116 -1.67 -18.80 17.19
C VAL A 116 -1.83 -17.79 16.05
N PHE A 117 -1.87 -18.24 14.80
CA PHE A 117 -2.06 -17.31 13.68
C PHE A 117 -3.42 -16.61 13.74
N TYR A 118 -4.49 -17.40 13.68
CA TYR A 118 -5.89 -16.97 13.75
C TYR A 118 -6.69 -18.15 14.32
N SER A 119 -7.67 -17.87 15.18
CA SER A 119 -8.47 -18.85 15.92
C SER A 119 -9.97 -18.82 15.56
N GLY A 120 -10.41 -17.78 14.84
CA GLY A 120 -11.81 -17.58 14.46
C GLY A 120 -12.70 -17.02 15.59
N GLY A 121 -13.96 -16.78 15.26
CA GLY A 121 -14.98 -16.29 16.19
C GLY A 121 -14.82 -14.82 16.62
N LYS A 122 -15.79 -14.37 17.43
CA LYS A 122 -15.99 -12.94 17.76
C LYS A 122 -14.77 -12.22 18.38
N ARG A 123 -13.86 -12.93 19.04
CA ARG A 123 -12.67 -12.30 19.68
C ARG A 123 -11.54 -12.04 18.70
N ALA A 124 -11.41 -12.85 17.66
CA ALA A 124 -10.39 -12.64 16.63
C ALA A 124 -10.68 -11.41 15.74
N ALA A 125 -11.83 -10.75 15.96
CA ALA A 125 -12.23 -9.47 15.38
C ALA A 125 -11.70 -8.23 16.14
N GLU A 126 -11.10 -8.39 17.33
CA GLU A 126 -10.47 -7.31 18.10
C GLU A 126 -9.14 -6.92 17.42
N VAL A 127 -9.08 -5.77 16.73
CA VAL A 127 -7.89 -5.34 15.96
C VAL A 127 -7.39 -4.00 16.49
N VAL A 128 -6.35 -4.03 17.31
CA VAL A 128 -5.79 -2.82 17.92
C VAL A 128 -4.80 -2.17 16.96
N GLN A 129 -5.12 -0.95 16.52
CA GLN A 129 -4.29 -0.18 15.61
C GLN A 129 -2.89 0.10 16.18
N GLY A 130 -1.92 0.16 15.27
CA GLY A 130 -0.51 0.39 15.57
C GLY A 130 -0.13 1.85 15.73
N ALA A 131 1.18 2.11 15.54
CA ALA A 131 1.69 3.47 15.31
C ALA A 131 1.46 3.97 13.87
N VAL A 132 0.96 3.14 12.95
CA VAL A 132 0.54 3.59 11.60
C VAL A 132 -0.82 4.26 11.68
N GLU A 133 -1.03 5.31 10.90
CA GLU A 133 -2.35 5.95 10.71
C GLU A 133 -3.15 5.26 9.58
N ASP A 134 -3.31 3.94 9.68
CA ASP A 134 -3.98 3.06 8.71
C ASP A 134 -5.34 2.54 9.21
N CYS A 135 -6.07 3.33 9.99
CA CYS A 135 -7.33 2.95 10.62
C CYS A 135 -8.33 2.28 9.65
N TYR A 136 -8.39 2.70 8.39
CA TYR A 136 -9.20 2.11 7.33
C TYR A 136 -8.85 0.63 7.03
N PHE A 137 -7.56 0.27 7.07
CA PHE A 137 -7.09 -1.09 6.82
C PHE A 137 -7.39 -1.99 8.02
N VAL A 138 -7.07 -1.53 9.23
CA VAL A 138 -7.47 -2.15 10.50
C VAL A 138 -9.00 -2.37 10.57
N SER A 139 -9.79 -1.41 10.09
CA SER A 139 -11.26 -1.51 10.00
C SER A 139 -11.71 -2.57 8.99
N ALA A 140 -11.06 -2.63 7.82
CA ALA A 140 -11.33 -3.66 6.83
C ALA A 140 -11.03 -5.06 7.39
N LEU A 141 -9.87 -5.25 8.05
CA LEU A 141 -9.49 -6.51 8.71
C LEU A 141 -10.51 -6.93 9.78
N SER A 142 -10.92 -6.02 10.67
CA SER A 142 -11.94 -6.30 11.69
C SER A 142 -13.30 -6.64 11.05
N GLY A 143 -13.65 -6.00 9.93
CA GLY A 143 -14.85 -6.31 9.14
C GLY A 143 -14.85 -7.72 8.54
N LEU A 144 -13.74 -8.12 7.90
CA LEU A 144 -13.57 -9.43 7.25
C LEU A 144 -13.79 -10.63 8.18
N THR A 145 -13.54 -10.50 9.49
CA THR A 145 -13.83 -11.57 10.46
C THR A 145 -15.32 -11.91 10.60
N SER A 146 -16.21 -11.12 9.99
CA SER A 146 -17.64 -11.46 9.81
C SER A 146 -17.89 -12.47 8.68
N LYS A 147 -16.84 -12.77 7.89
CA LYS A 147 -16.75 -13.74 6.80
C LYS A 147 -15.40 -14.46 6.90
N GLU A 148 -15.23 -15.29 7.94
CA GLU A 148 -13.95 -15.88 8.34
C GLU A 148 -13.18 -16.58 7.21
N GLU A 149 -13.89 -17.12 6.20
CA GLU A 149 -13.28 -17.71 5.00
C GLU A 149 -12.34 -16.73 4.27
N LEU A 150 -12.65 -15.43 4.26
CA LEU A 150 -11.82 -14.40 3.64
C LEU A 150 -10.52 -14.14 4.42
N VAL A 151 -10.52 -14.38 5.74
CA VAL A 151 -9.30 -14.28 6.58
C VAL A 151 -8.37 -15.46 6.30
N TRP A 152 -8.92 -16.65 6.10
CA TRP A 152 -8.15 -17.83 5.66
C TRP A 152 -7.66 -17.71 4.22
N GLU A 153 -8.44 -17.11 3.32
CA GLU A 153 -8.03 -16.83 1.93
C GLU A 153 -6.99 -15.69 1.80
N LEU A 154 -6.77 -14.89 2.86
CA LEU A 154 -5.71 -13.88 2.89
C LEU A 154 -4.31 -14.49 3.13
N CYS A 155 -4.19 -15.52 3.97
CA CYS A 155 -2.91 -16.16 4.31
C CYS A 155 -2.88 -17.61 3.83
N VAL A 156 -2.49 -17.79 2.56
CA VAL A 156 -2.76 -18.99 1.78
C VAL A 156 -1.70 -20.09 1.92
N ALA A 157 -0.55 -19.76 2.51
CA ALA A 157 0.57 -20.67 2.75
C ALA A 157 1.44 -20.14 3.90
N ARG A 158 1.91 -21.00 4.81
CA ARG A 158 2.86 -20.61 5.86
C ARG A 158 3.63 -21.81 6.43
N ASP A 159 4.74 -21.50 7.08
CA ASP A 159 5.54 -22.41 7.91
C ASP A 159 6.08 -21.58 9.09
N GLU A 160 5.50 -21.78 10.26
CA GLU A 160 5.79 -21.03 11.48
C GLU A 160 7.21 -21.29 12.01
N GLU A 161 7.71 -22.54 11.90
CA GLU A 161 9.06 -22.94 12.30
C GLU A 161 10.11 -22.21 11.45
N ILE A 162 9.93 -22.20 10.13
CA ILE A 162 10.78 -21.44 9.21
C ILE A 162 10.51 -19.93 9.31
N GLY A 163 9.36 -19.51 9.81
CA GLY A 163 8.98 -18.10 9.94
C GLY A 163 8.73 -17.45 8.58
N VAL A 164 7.95 -18.11 7.72
CA VAL A 164 7.57 -17.64 6.38
C VAL A 164 6.06 -17.70 6.19
N TYR A 165 5.49 -16.63 5.65
CA TYR A 165 4.04 -16.47 5.45
C TYR A 165 3.79 -15.88 4.05
N GLY A 166 2.91 -16.52 3.29
CA GLY A 166 2.50 -16.14 1.94
C GLY A 166 1.06 -15.60 1.94
N PHE A 167 0.94 -14.32 1.62
CA PHE A 167 -0.33 -13.60 1.56
C PHE A 167 -0.78 -13.40 0.10
N LEU A 168 -2.06 -13.04 -0.07
CA LEU A 168 -2.65 -12.74 -1.36
C LEU A 168 -3.39 -11.40 -1.32
N PHE A 169 -3.00 -10.46 -2.17
CA PHE A 169 -3.66 -9.16 -2.35
C PHE A 169 -4.11 -9.00 -3.81
N TYR A 170 -5.04 -8.10 -4.08
CA TYR A 170 -5.53 -7.78 -5.41
C TYR A 170 -5.07 -6.39 -5.85
N ARG A 171 -4.60 -6.26 -7.09
CA ARG A 171 -4.13 -4.99 -7.66
C ARG A 171 -4.49 -4.87 -9.13
N ASP A 172 -5.13 -3.77 -9.48
CA ASP A 172 -5.58 -3.40 -10.83
C ASP A 172 -6.54 -4.45 -11.44
N CYS A 173 -6.05 -5.57 -11.95
CA CYS A 173 -6.86 -6.74 -12.35
C CYS A 173 -6.27 -8.11 -11.92
N TYR A 174 -5.30 -8.14 -10.99
CA TYR A 174 -4.49 -9.33 -10.71
C TYR A 174 -4.38 -9.64 -9.22
N TRP A 175 -4.39 -10.94 -8.90
CA TRP A 175 -3.98 -11.42 -7.59
C TRP A 175 -2.45 -11.48 -7.51
N VAL A 176 -1.88 -10.87 -6.47
CA VAL A 176 -0.45 -10.68 -6.23
C VAL A 176 -0.04 -11.49 -4.99
N PRO A 177 0.72 -12.59 -5.16
CA PRO A 177 1.38 -13.27 -4.05
C PRO A 177 2.40 -12.38 -3.35
N VAL A 178 2.32 -12.25 -2.03
CA VAL A 178 3.27 -11.48 -1.21
C VAL A 178 3.78 -12.33 -0.07
N VAL A 179 5.04 -12.78 -0.17
CA VAL A 179 5.70 -13.58 0.86
C VAL A 179 6.57 -12.69 1.75
N VAL A 180 6.44 -12.86 3.07
CA VAL A 180 7.19 -12.15 4.12
C VAL A 180 7.75 -13.13 5.16
N ASP A 181 8.76 -12.69 5.93
CA ASP A 181 9.20 -13.38 7.15
C ASP A 181 8.43 -12.92 8.40
N ASP A 182 8.65 -13.60 9.53
CA ASP A 182 7.99 -13.31 10.81
C ASP A 182 8.68 -12.25 11.70
N ILE A 183 9.67 -11.50 11.18
CA ILE A 183 10.35 -10.42 11.91
C ILE A 183 9.47 -9.16 11.90
N VAL A 184 9.17 -8.59 13.06
CA VAL A 184 8.25 -7.46 13.25
C VAL A 184 8.85 -6.40 14.17
N PHE A 185 8.41 -5.14 14.00
CA PHE A 185 8.88 -4.00 14.80
C PHE A 185 8.25 -3.99 16.20
N THR A 186 9.02 -3.53 17.19
CA THR A 186 8.63 -3.46 18.61
C THR A 186 8.93 -2.10 19.25
N ARG A 187 8.16 -1.75 20.28
CA ARG A 187 8.25 -0.51 21.10
C ARG A 187 9.33 -0.58 22.17
N ILE A 188 9.81 -1.78 22.51
CA ILE A 188 10.72 -2.01 23.64
C ILE A 188 12.15 -2.26 23.12
N PRO A 189 13.16 -1.49 23.58
CA PRO A 189 14.54 -1.59 23.09
C PRO A 189 15.24 -2.88 23.51
N LYS A 190 16.44 -3.15 22.96
CA LYS A 190 17.33 -4.20 23.47
C LYS A 190 17.84 -3.83 24.86
N PHE A 191 18.04 -4.82 25.75
CA PHE A 191 18.54 -4.60 27.11
C PHE A 191 19.83 -3.76 27.12
N GLU A 192 20.72 -4.01 26.17
CA GLU A 192 21.97 -3.28 25.98
C GLU A 192 21.76 -1.76 25.87
N MET A 193 20.67 -1.33 25.23
CA MET A 193 20.32 0.07 24.95
C MET A 193 19.66 0.81 26.13
N LEU A 194 19.21 0.09 27.17
CA LEU A 194 18.65 0.71 28.37
C LEU A 194 19.70 1.58 29.09
N THR A 195 19.27 2.66 29.72
CA THR A 195 20.10 3.45 30.65
C THR A 195 20.42 2.66 31.93
N THR A 196 21.37 3.15 32.73
CA THR A 196 21.73 2.48 34.00
C THR A 196 20.54 2.34 34.96
N PRO A 197 19.72 3.38 35.22
CA PRO A 197 18.53 3.23 36.09
C PRO A 197 17.48 2.29 35.53
N GLU A 198 17.32 2.22 34.20
CA GLU A 198 16.40 1.26 33.56
C GLU A 198 16.90 -0.19 33.68
N LYS A 199 18.20 -0.42 33.82
CA LYS A 199 18.77 -1.76 34.11
C LYS A 199 18.65 -2.13 35.59
N GLU A 200 18.74 -1.14 36.48
CA GLU A 200 18.52 -1.31 37.92
C GLU A 200 17.08 -1.74 38.26
N LEU A 201 16.08 -1.35 37.45
CA LEU A 201 14.70 -1.83 37.58
C LEU A 201 14.49 -3.34 37.34
N TYR A 202 15.51 -4.05 36.83
CA TYR A 202 15.50 -5.49 36.60
C TYR A 202 16.75 -6.15 37.21
N ASP A 203 17.37 -5.56 38.25
CA ASP A 203 18.60 -6.05 38.90
C ASP A 203 19.76 -6.38 37.93
N TYR A 204 19.82 -5.68 36.79
CA TYR A 204 20.68 -5.96 35.64
C TYR A 204 20.47 -7.33 34.95
N ASP A 205 19.41 -8.08 35.29
CA ASP A 205 19.04 -9.33 34.64
C ASP A 205 18.39 -9.10 33.25
N LYS A 206 19.21 -9.36 32.22
CA LYS A 206 18.79 -9.34 30.82
C LYS A 206 17.74 -10.41 30.49
N ALA A 207 17.75 -11.57 31.12
CA ALA A 207 16.78 -12.63 30.90
C ALA A 207 15.41 -12.24 31.46
N GLU A 208 15.35 -11.68 32.67
CA GLU A 208 14.10 -11.16 33.26
C GLU A 208 13.49 -10.08 32.38
N PHE A 209 14.25 -9.03 32.00
CA PHE A 209 13.76 -7.97 31.10
C PHE A 209 13.27 -8.53 29.75
N ASN A 210 13.93 -9.56 29.21
CA ASN A 210 13.49 -10.18 27.96
C ASN A 210 12.19 -10.99 28.10
N ALA A 211 11.96 -11.61 29.25
CA ALA A 211 10.78 -12.41 29.55
C ALA A 211 9.56 -11.54 29.98
N SER A 212 9.80 -10.45 30.71
CA SER A 212 8.74 -9.56 31.19
C SER A 212 8.35 -8.49 30.15
N ALA A 213 9.30 -7.67 29.71
CA ALA A 213 9.03 -6.51 28.86
C ALA A 213 9.02 -6.82 27.36
N ARG A 214 9.69 -7.89 26.91
CA ARG A 214 9.91 -8.16 25.46
C ARG A 214 9.30 -9.45 24.93
N ALA A 215 8.68 -10.30 25.75
CA ALA A 215 8.04 -11.55 25.32
C ALA A 215 6.50 -11.45 25.26
N ALA A 216 5.98 -10.25 24.95
CA ALA A 216 4.56 -9.96 24.88
C ALA A 216 4.16 -9.35 23.53
N ILE A 217 2.99 -9.73 23.01
CA ILE A 217 2.42 -9.14 21.78
C ILE A 217 2.12 -7.64 21.93
N ASP A 218 1.90 -7.16 23.16
CA ASP A 218 1.73 -5.74 23.47
C ASP A 218 2.97 -4.89 23.14
N SER A 219 4.15 -5.51 23.08
CA SER A 219 5.41 -4.86 22.69
C SER A 219 5.50 -4.53 21.20
N LEU A 220 4.60 -5.02 20.33
CA LEU A 220 4.57 -4.69 18.90
C LEU A 220 4.47 -3.17 18.68
N TYR A 221 5.11 -2.66 17.63
CA TYR A 221 5.09 -1.24 17.28
C TYR A 221 3.89 -0.84 16.42
N PHE A 222 3.46 -1.74 15.56
CA PHE A 222 2.36 -1.54 14.63
C PHE A 222 1.12 -2.36 15.06
N ALA A 223 0.18 -2.65 14.15
CA ALA A 223 -1.11 -3.24 14.52
C ALA A 223 -0.97 -4.66 15.09
N LYS A 224 -1.95 -5.04 15.92
CA LYS A 224 -1.99 -6.35 16.58
C LYS A 224 -3.43 -6.85 16.72
N ALA A 225 -3.60 -8.16 16.87
CA ALA A 225 -4.84 -8.67 17.45
C ALA A 225 -4.96 -8.18 18.90
N GLY A 226 -6.18 -8.18 19.43
CA GLY A 226 -6.47 -7.78 20.79
C GLY A 226 -5.99 -8.78 21.85
N LYS A 227 -6.85 -9.09 22.81
CA LYS A 227 -6.51 -9.88 24.01
C LYS A 227 -6.38 -11.39 23.72
N THR A 228 -6.42 -11.79 22.45
CA THR A 228 -6.28 -13.17 21.97
C THR A 228 -4.83 -13.64 21.84
N GLY A 229 -3.88 -12.72 21.66
CA GLY A 229 -2.48 -13.06 21.37
C GLY A 229 -2.22 -13.55 19.94
N GLU A 230 -3.19 -13.38 19.03
CA GLU A 230 -3.10 -13.89 17.66
C GLU A 230 -2.16 -13.07 16.77
N THR A 231 -1.50 -13.77 15.83
CA THR A 231 -0.38 -13.21 15.07
C THR A 231 -0.71 -12.82 13.63
N TRP A 232 -1.95 -13.04 13.17
CA TRP A 232 -2.34 -12.71 11.79
C TRP A 232 -2.24 -11.21 11.48
N VAL A 233 -2.80 -10.34 12.33
CA VAL A 233 -2.83 -8.88 12.13
C VAL A 233 -1.45 -8.28 11.81
N PRO A 234 -0.39 -8.42 12.65
CA PRO A 234 0.91 -7.81 12.37
C PRO A 234 1.61 -8.39 11.12
N LEU A 235 1.29 -9.64 10.75
CA LEU A 235 1.84 -10.29 9.56
C LEU A 235 1.11 -9.83 8.29
N VAL A 236 -0.22 -9.67 8.35
CA VAL A 236 -1.05 -9.11 7.27
C VAL A 236 -0.72 -7.64 7.04
N GLU A 237 -0.61 -6.83 8.09
CA GLU A 237 -0.19 -5.43 8.02
C GLU A 237 1.21 -5.28 7.44
N LYS A 238 2.19 -6.10 7.89
CA LYS A 238 3.52 -6.15 7.28
C LYS A 238 3.48 -6.53 5.80
N ALA A 239 2.66 -7.52 5.42
CA ALA A 239 2.53 -7.94 4.04
C ALA A 239 1.85 -6.87 3.17
N PHE A 240 0.87 -6.14 3.72
CA PHE A 240 0.21 -5.02 3.05
C PHE A 240 1.14 -3.80 2.92
N ALA A 241 2.00 -3.55 3.92
CA ALA A 241 3.09 -2.59 3.85
C ALA A 241 4.10 -2.97 2.76
N LYS A 242 4.54 -4.23 2.66
CA LYS A 242 5.40 -4.71 1.55
C LYS A 242 4.71 -4.56 0.19
N PHE A 243 3.44 -4.96 0.10
CA PHE A 243 2.58 -4.83 -1.09
C PHE A 243 2.41 -3.38 -1.56
N ASN A 244 2.57 -2.41 -0.64
CA ASN A 244 2.53 -0.97 -0.89
C ASN A 244 3.90 -0.28 -0.71
N GLY A 245 5.00 -1.02 -0.67
CA GLY A 245 6.37 -0.50 -0.63
C GLY A 245 6.92 -0.13 0.76
N ASP A 246 6.10 0.30 1.72
CA ASP A 246 6.44 0.58 3.12
C ASP A 246 5.24 0.89 4.03
N TYR A 247 5.49 0.95 5.33
CA TYR A 247 4.48 1.29 6.36
C TYR A 247 3.93 2.73 6.26
N ALA A 248 4.69 3.72 5.80
CA ALA A 248 4.18 5.10 5.62
C ALA A 248 3.39 5.25 4.31
N SER A 249 3.53 4.34 3.36
CA SER A 249 2.70 4.27 2.15
C SER A 249 1.31 3.67 2.40
N VAL A 250 1.13 2.89 3.47
CA VAL A 250 -0.21 2.43 3.92
C VAL A 250 -0.93 3.41 4.86
N MET A 251 -0.29 4.49 5.34
CA MET A 251 -0.99 5.57 6.06
C MET A 251 -2.09 6.20 5.19
N TYR A 252 -3.24 6.46 5.82
CA TYR A 252 -4.46 7.06 5.26
C TYR A 252 -5.11 6.32 4.08
N GLY A 253 -6.44 6.24 4.03
CA GLY A 253 -7.17 5.54 2.97
C GLY A 253 -8.67 5.41 3.23
N ARG A 254 -9.38 4.78 2.30
CA ARG A 254 -10.79 4.36 2.47
C ARG A 254 -10.87 2.88 2.78
N THR A 255 -11.83 2.49 3.61
CA THR A 255 -12.03 1.08 4.00
C THR A 255 -12.48 0.26 2.79
N CYS A 256 -13.22 0.85 1.84
CA CYS A 256 -13.50 0.26 0.53
C CYS A 256 -12.25 -0.02 -0.34
N ASP A 257 -11.26 0.89 -0.40
CA ASP A 257 -10.02 0.64 -1.15
C ASP A 257 -9.29 -0.59 -0.58
N ALA A 258 -9.20 -0.68 0.75
CA ALA A 258 -8.63 -1.84 1.45
C ALA A 258 -9.42 -3.12 1.16
N LEU A 259 -10.76 -3.07 1.26
CA LEU A 259 -11.63 -4.22 0.99
C LEU A 259 -11.51 -4.73 -0.45
N GLU A 260 -11.39 -3.85 -1.45
CA GLU A 260 -11.03 -4.25 -2.83
C GLU A 260 -9.65 -4.93 -2.87
N ASP A 261 -8.62 -4.37 -2.21
CA ASP A 261 -7.24 -4.87 -2.22
C ASP A 261 -7.05 -6.24 -1.54
N ILE A 262 -8.00 -6.66 -0.69
CA ILE A 262 -7.96 -7.95 0.02
C ILE A 262 -9.01 -8.96 -0.45
N THR A 263 -10.02 -8.54 -1.22
CA THR A 263 -11.10 -9.43 -1.70
C THR A 263 -11.20 -9.57 -3.22
N GLY A 264 -10.66 -8.62 -4.00
CA GLY A 264 -10.90 -8.55 -5.44
C GLY A 264 -12.32 -8.09 -5.82
N GLY A 265 -13.08 -7.58 -4.85
CA GLY A 265 -14.41 -7.03 -5.02
C GLY A 265 -14.49 -5.71 -5.77
N VAL A 266 -15.69 -5.14 -5.81
CA VAL A 266 -15.95 -3.77 -6.30
C VAL A 266 -16.72 -3.00 -5.24
N SER A 267 -16.28 -1.76 -4.98
CA SER A 267 -16.94 -0.88 -4.03
C SER A 267 -17.80 0.20 -4.69
N THR A 268 -18.85 0.60 -3.95
CA THR A 268 -19.65 1.80 -4.16
C THR A 268 -19.75 2.56 -2.83
N THR A 269 -19.68 3.88 -2.88
CA THR A 269 -19.89 4.76 -1.71
C THR A 269 -21.28 5.37 -1.80
N ILE A 270 -22.06 5.28 -0.72
CA ILE A 270 -23.43 5.78 -0.59
C ILE A 270 -23.46 6.77 0.57
N LEU A 271 -23.94 7.99 0.37
CA LEU A 271 -24.13 8.95 1.46
C LEU A 271 -25.51 8.73 2.10
N CYS A 272 -25.58 8.70 3.44
CA CYS A 272 -26.86 8.41 4.14
C CYS A 272 -27.96 9.44 3.82
N LYS A 273 -27.57 10.67 3.48
CA LYS A 273 -28.48 11.77 3.11
C LYS A 273 -29.11 11.62 1.71
N ASP A 274 -28.54 10.76 0.87
CA ASP A 274 -28.97 10.57 -0.51
C ASP A 274 -29.87 9.32 -0.65
N ILE A 275 -30.14 8.62 0.46
CA ILE A 275 -31.03 7.47 0.53
C ILE A 275 -32.49 7.95 0.44
N LEU A 276 -33.03 7.96 -0.79
CA LEU A 276 -34.42 8.33 -1.08
C LEU A 276 -35.45 7.39 -0.42
N ASP A 277 -35.17 6.08 -0.43
CA ASP A 277 -36.06 5.05 0.11
C ASP A 277 -35.29 4.15 1.10
N ALA A 278 -35.50 4.41 2.39
CA ALA A 278 -34.94 3.63 3.49
C ALA A 278 -35.52 2.20 3.57
N ASP A 279 -36.73 1.98 3.09
CA ASP A 279 -37.36 0.66 3.07
C ASP A 279 -36.74 -0.23 1.98
N LYS A 280 -36.43 0.35 0.82
CA LYS A 280 -35.67 -0.29 -0.27
C LYS A 280 -34.21 -0.52 0.12
N PHE A 281 -33.52 0.49 0.68
CA PHE A 281 -32.12 0.33 1.11
C PHE A 281 -31.97 -0.75 2.19
N TRP A 282 -32.91 -0.86 3.13
CA TRP A 282 -32.93 -1.95 4.09
C TRP A 282 -33.01 -3.33 3.41
N LYS A 283 -33.97 -3.52 2.50
CA LYS A 283 -34.27 -4.80 1.85
C LYS A 283 -33.19 -5.24 0.87
N ASP A 284 -32.72 -4.31 0.04
CA ASP A 284 -31.88 -4.61 -1.13
C ASP A 284 -30.38 -4.52 -0.84
N GLU A 285 -29.99 -3.78 0.22
CA GLU A 285 -28.59 -3.61 0.64
C GLU A 285 -28.31 -4.20 2.02
N LEU A 286 -28.85 -3.63 3.10
CA LEU A 286 -28.41 -3.98 4.46
C LEU A 286 -28.72 -5.43 4.83
N LEU A 287 -29.88 -5.98 4.44
CA LEU A 287 -30.19 -7.41 4.65
C LEU A 287 -29.26 -8.37 3.90
N TYR A 288 -28.36 -7.88 3.02
CA TYR A 288 -27.32 -8.66 2.35
C TYR A 288 -25.93 -8.53 3.01
N ALA A 289 -25.80 -7.78 4.11
CA ALA A 289 -24.55 -7.66 4.85
C ALA A 289 -23.95 -9.03 5.22
N ASN A 290 -22.67 -9.21 4.87
CA ASN A 290 -21.86 -10.42 4.99
C ASN A 290 -22.38 -11.65 4.22
N LYS A 291 -23.33 -11.48 3.29
CA LYS A 291 -23.74 -12.51 2.31
C LYS A 291 -22.91 -12.40 1.03
N ASP A 292 -23.38 -11.61 0.05
CA ASP A 292 -22.67 -11.29 -1.21
C ASP A 292 -21.87 -9.98 -1.12
N ARG A 293 -22.01 -9.21 -0.02
CA ARG A 293 -21.35 -7.92 0.16
C ARG A 293 -20.96 -7.65 1.61
N VAL A 294 -19.98 -6.78 1.80
CA VAL A 294 -19.53 -6.29 3.11
C VAL A 294 -19.70 -4.77 3.17
N PHE A 295 -19.88 -4.22 4.37
CA PHE A 295 -20.11 -2.80 4.58
C PHE A 295 -19.18 -2.22 5.65
N ALA A 296 -18.59 -1.08 5.35
CA ALA A 296 -18.05 -0.16 6.34
C ALA A 296 -18.88 1.13 6.39
N VAL A 297 -18.90 1.81 7.54
CA VAL A 297 -19.60 3.08 7.75
C VAL A 297 -18.67 4.08 8.45
N TRP A 298 -18.86 5.36 8.13
CA TRP A 298 -17.93 6.42 8.52
C TRP A 298 -18.64 7.77 8.69
N PHE A 299 -18.08 8.63 9.55
CA PHE A 299 -18.46 10.03 9.67
C PHE A 299 -17.25 10.90 10.03
N LYS A 300 -17.27 12.16 9.58
CA LYS A 300 -16.22 13.14 9.85
C LYS A 300 -16.36 13.78 11.23
N SER A 301 -15.25 14.27 11.78
CA SER A 301 -15.32 15.33 12.81
C SER A 301 -15.92 16.61 12.20
N GLY A 302 -16.56 17.44 13.02
CA GLY A 302 -17.35 18.60 12.56
C GLY A 302 -16.54 19.63 11.78
N ASP A 303 -17.23 20.41 10.94
CA ASP A 303 -16.67 21.33 9.92
C ASP A 303 -15.92 22.58 10.47
N GLY A 304 -15.37 22.51 11.68
CA GLY A 304 -14.80 23.63 12.44
C GLY A 304 -13.34 24.01 12.15
N GLY A 305 -12.73 23.51 11.06
CA GLY A 305 -11.41 23.92 10.55
C GLY A 305 -10.17 23.62 11.43
N LEU A 306 -10.36 23.28 12.71
CA LEU A 306 -9.30 22.89 13.65
C LEU A 306 -9.10 21.38 13.58
N VAL A 307 -7.85 20.94 13.36
CA VAL A 307 -7.45 19.54 13.49
C VAL A 307 -7.48 19.14 14.96
N GLN A 308 -8.67 18.74 15.42
CA GLN A 308 -8.84 18.08 16.71
C GLN A 308 -8.18 16.69 16.67
N PRO A 309 -7.44 16.28 17.72
CA PRO A 309 -6.92 14.92 17.81
C PRO A 309 -8.08 13.92 17.83
N LEU A 310 -7.91 12.75 17.18
CA LEU A 310 -8.99 11.76 16.95
C LEU A 310 -9.88 11.44 18.16
N LYS A 311 -9.31 11.53 19.39
CA LYS A 311 -10.03 11.24 20.65
C LYS A 311 -10.94 12.36 21.17
N SER A 312 -10.93 13.58 20.62
CA SER A 312 -11.71 14.71 21.18
C SER A 312 -13.02 15.02 20.46
N THR A 313 -13.35 14.35 19.35
CA THR A 313 -14.69 14.42 18.73
C THR A 313 -15.42 13.10 18.89
N ILE A 314 -16.11 12.98 20.03
CA ILE A 314 -16.93 11.82 20.39
C ILE A 314 -18.40 12.21 20.22
N GLN A 315 -19.11 11.57 19.30
CA GLN A 315 -20.56 11.76 19.11
C GLN A 315 -21.29 10.49 19.60
N GLU A 316 -22.11 10.64 20.65
CA GLU A 316 -22.83 9.53 21.30
C GLU A 316 -21.94 8.32 21.61
N GLY A 317 -20.68 8.59 21.97
CA GLY A 317 -19.66 7.59 22.27
C GLY A 317 -18.77 7.19 21.08
N LEU A 318 -19.25 7.32 19.83
CA LEU A 318 -18.50 6.95 18.63
C LEU A 318 -17.33 7.92 18.35
N VAL A 319 -16.21 7.36 17.89
CA VAL A 319 -15.02 8.10 17.50
C VAL A 319 -15.16 8.60 16.07
N ALA A 320 -15.17 9.93 15.87
CA ALA A 320 -15.21 10.51 14.54
C ALA A 320 -13.92 10.25 13.74
N ASN A 321 -14.03 10.24 12.41
CA ASN A 321 -12.99 9.86 11.45
C ASN A 321 -12.53 8.38 11.49
N LEU A 322 -13.03 7.56 12.41
CA LEU A 322 -12.85 6.10 12.41
C LEU A 322 -13.89 5.43 11.50
N SER A 323 -13.56 4.27 10.91
CA SER A 323 -14.54 3.44 10.20
C SER A 323 -15.01 2.28 11.09
N HIS A 324 -16.28 1.94 10.98
CA HIS A 324 -16.91 0.81 11.66
C HIS A 324 -17.45 -0.18 10.62
N SER A 325 -17.66 -1.45 10.98
CA SER A 325 -18.15 -2.48 10.05
C SER A 325 -19.55 -2.96 10.40
N VAL A 326 -20.45 -3.10 9.41
CA VAL A 326 -21.75 -3.72 9.66
C VAL A 326 -21.58 -5.25 9.70
N VAL A 327 -21.89 -5.84 10.83
CA VAL A 327 -21.81 -7.29 11.05
C VAL A 327 -23.13 -7.97 10.64
N ARG A 328 -24.27 -7.33 10.91
CA ARG A 328 -25.60 -7.90 10.65
C ARG A 328 -26.65 -6.79 10.55
N ALA A 329 -27.65 -6.99 9.71
CA ALA A 329 -28.93 -6.29 9.78
C ALA A 329 -30.05 -7.32 9.95
N VAL A 330 -31.00 -7.06 10.84
CA VAL A 330 -32.09 -7.99 11.17
C VAL A 330 -33.34 -7.23 11.63
N GLU A 331 -34.52 -7.75 11.31
CA GLU A 331 -35.80 -7.19 11.75
C GLU A 331 -36.46 -8.15 12.75
N ILE A 332 -36.71 -7.68 13.97
CA ILE A 332 -37.20 -8.48 15.10
C ILE A 332 -38.36 -7.74 15.75
N HIS A 333 -39.50 -8.42 15.89
CA HIS A 333 -40.73 -7.88 16.49
C HIS A 333 -41.20 -6.51 15.90
N GLY A 334 -40.90 -6.24 14.62
CA GLY A 334 -41.25 -4.98 13.95
C GLY A 334 -40.29 -3.81 14.22
N LYS A 335 -39.11 -4.05 14.81
CA LYS A 335 -37.98 -3.12 14.84
C LYS A 335 -36.81 -3.64 14.01
N ARG A 336 -36.07 -2.72 13.38
CA ARG A 336 -34.91 -3.01 12.52
C ARG A 336 -33.62 -2.63 13.23
N PHE A 337 -32.71 -3.59 13.36
CA PHE A 337 -31.48 -3.45 14.12
C PHE A 337 -30.26 -3.65 13.23
N VAL A 338 -29.29 -2.75 13.37
CA VAL A 338 -27.96 -2.90 12.77
C VAL A 338 -26.97 -3.25 13.89
N VAL A 339 -26.26 -4.37 13.73
CA VAL A 339 -25.15 -4.76 14.59
C VAL A 339 -23.86 -4.30 13.91
N ILE A 340 -23.09 -3.47 14.61
CA ILE A 340 -21.90 -2.79 14.09
C ILE A 340 -20.70 -3.13 14.97
N ARG A 341 -19.54 -3.31 14.36
CA ARG A 341 -18.26 -3.51 15.05
C ARG A 341 -17.41 -2.24 15.02
N ASP A 342 -16.99 -1.80 16.20
CA ASP A 342 -15.86 -0.90 16.40
C ASP A 342 -14.55 -1.70 16.26
N PRO A 343 -13.63 -1.30 15.36
CA PRO A 343 -12.44 -2.07 15.08
C PRO A 343 -11.51 -2.20 16.29
N TRP A 344 -11.50 -1.20 17.18
CA TRP A 344 -10.61 -1.15 18.34
C TRP A 344 -11.11 -1.98 19.54
N GLY A 345 -12.23 -2.71 19.41
CA GLY A 345 -12.63 -3.77 20.34
C GLY A 345 -13.50 -3.37 21.52
N GLU A 346 -13.56 -2.09 21.87
CA GLU A 346 -14.44 -1.58 22.93
C GLU A 346 -15.67 -0.91 22.31
N PRO A 347 -16.91 -1.38 22.57
CA PRO A 347 -18.11 -0.83 21.94
C PRO A 347 -18.34 0.61 22.37
N SER A 348 -18.10 1.51 21.43
CA SER A 348 -17.99 2.94 21.68
C SER A 348 -19.36 3.62 21.83
N TRP A 349 -20.39 3.19 21.08
CA TRP A 349 -21.78 3.67 21.13
C TRP A 349 -22.40 3.75 22.54
N LYS A 350 -23.13 4.84 22.83
CA LYS A 350 -23.81 5.14 24.11
C LYS A 350 -25.27 5.60 23.93
N GLY A 351 -25.80 5.60 22.70
CA GLY A 351 -27.20 5.89 22.42
C GLY A 351 -28.16 4.75 22.78
N PRO A 352 -29.40 4.77 22.27
CA PRO A 352 -30.34 3.65 22.38
C PRO A 352 -29.71 2.33 21.94
N TRP A 353 -30.08 1.22 22.60
CA TRP A 353 -29.57 -0.13 22.30
C TRP A 353 -28.05 -0.37 22.50
N SER A 354 -27.28 0.60 22.98
CA SER A 354 -25.95 0.33 23.58
C SER A 354 -26.04 -0.67 24.76
N ASP A 355 -24.96 -1.35 25.13
CA ASP A 355 -25.03 -2.47 26.09
C ASP A 355 -25.58 -2.09 27.49
N GLY A 356 -25.40 -0.83 27.90
CA GLY A 356 -25.95 -0.28 29.14
C GLY A 356 -27.32 0.37 29.02
N SER A 357 -27.96 0.34 27.84
CA SER A 357 -29.18 1.11 27.58
C SER A 357 -30.44 0.48 28.18
N LYS A 358 -31.36 1.34 28.61
CA LYS A 358 -32.62 0.97 29.31
C LYS A 358 -33.62 0.21 28.42
N GLU A 359 -33.43 0.28 27.10
CA GLU A 359 -34.23 -0.36 26.06
C GLU A 359 -34.15 -1.89 26.12
N TRP A 360 -33.09 -2.46 26.72
CA TRP A 360 -32.89 -3.89 26.97
C TRP A 360 -33.81 -4.45 28.07
N THR A 361 -35.12 -4.37 27.86
CA THR A 361 -36.14 -5.05 28.68
C THR A 361 -36.05 -6.57 28.53
N GLY A 362 -36.75 -7.34 29.38
CA GLY A 362 -36.70 -8.81 29.38
C GLY A 362 -36.89 -9.43 27.99
N LYS A 363 -37.96 -9.03 27.29
CA LYS A 363 -38.27 -9.45 25.92
C LYS A 363 -37.13 -9.20 24.92
N TRP A 364 -36.42 -8.08 25.03
CA TRP A 364 -35.32 -7.75 24.13
C TRP A 364 -34.01 -8.46 24.48
N ARG A 365 -33.81 -8.84 25.75
CA ARG A 365 -32.71 -9.71 26.16
C ARG A 365 -32.91 -11.15 25.69
N GLU A 366 -34.15 -11.62 25.61
CA GLU A 366 -34.51 -12.91 24.98
C GLU A 366 -34.20 -12.93 23.46
N ALA A 367 -34.21 -11.76 22.79
CA ALA A 367 -33.89 -11.62 21.37
C ALA A 367 -32.38 -11.53 21.04
N LEU A 368 -31.49 -11.47 22.03
CA LEU A 368 -30.04 -11.37 21.81
C LEU A 368 -29.45 -12.47 20.89
N PRO A 369 -29.86 -13.76 20.96
CA PRO A 369 -29.39 -14.79 20.04
C PRO A 369 -29.83 -14.55 18.58
N GLU A 370 -31.00 -13.95 18.35
CA GLU A 370 -31.53 -13.62 17.01
C GLU A 370 -30.85 -12.37 16.42
N LEU A 371 -30.54 -11.39 17.28
CA LEU A 371 -29.61 -10.31 16.99
C LEU A 371 -28.18 -10.83 16.71
N GLY A 372 -27.82 -12.01 17.23
CA GLY A 372 -26.45 -12.50 17.28
C GLY A 372 -25.54 -11.67 18.19
N HIS A 373 -26.10 -10.81 19.06
CA HIS A 373 -25.36 -9.93 19.96
C HIS A 373 -25.14 -10.56 21.33
N ASP A 374 -24.09 -10.14 22.03
CA ASP A 374 -23.87 -10.44 23.44
C ASP A 374 -23.11 -9.28 24.11
N PHE A 375 -23.39 -9.02 25.38
CA PHE A 375 -22.80 -7.94 26.17
C PHE A 375 -21.34 -8.22 26.60
N SER A 376 -20.55 -8.95 25.79
CA SER A 376 -19.11 -9.10 26.02
C SER A 376 -18.32 -8.07 25.20
N SER A 377 -17.11 -7.73 25.66
CA SER A 377 -16.22 -6.80 24.96
C SER A 377 -15.65 -7.45 23.68
N ASN A 378 -16.46 -7.47 22.63
CA ASN A 378 -16.22 -8.13 21.33
C ASN A 378 -16.22 -7.12 20.15
N GLY A 379 -16.05 -5.83 20.47
CA GLY A 379 -16.15 -4.69 19.56
C GLY A 379 -17.56 -4.33 19.07
N GLN A 380 -18.59 -5.15 19.29
CA GLN A 380 -19.90 -4.95 18.67
C GLN A 380 -20.88 -4.19 19.56
N PHE A 381 -21.73 -3.39 18.91
CA PHE A 381 -22.88 -2.73 19.51
C PHE A 381 -24.10 -2.84 18.58
N VAL A 382 -25.28 -2.63 19.15
CA VAL A 382 -26.56 -2.58 18.41
C VAL A 382 -27.05 -1.14 18.37
N MET A 383 -27.61 -0.73 17.23
CA MET A 383 -28.39 0.51 17.10
C MET A 383 -29.66 0.25 16.27
N GLU A 384 -30.67 1.10 16.43
CA GLU A 384 -31.87 1.00 15.59
C GLU A 384 -31.60 1.61 14.21
N TYR A 385 -32.31 1.13 13.18
CA TYR A 385 -32.09 1.58 11.80
C TYR A 385 -32.39 3.07 11.58
N SER A 386 -33.26 3.68 12.38
CA SER A 386 -33.44 5.14 12.45
C SER A 386 -32.17 5.88 12.84
N ASP A 387 -31.46 5.33 13.82
CA ASP A 387 -30.29 5.93 14.44
C ASP A 387 -29.10 5.76 13.47
N PHE A 388 -29.00 4.60 12.83
CA PHE A 388 -28.05 4.32 11.75
C PHE A 388 -28.09 5.38 10.64
N LEU A 389 -29.28 5.66 10.09
CA LEU A 389 -29.46 6.62 8.98
C LEU A 389 -29.14 8.08 9.35
N THR A 390 -29.11 8.40 10.64
CA THR A 390 -28.85 9.76 11.15
C THR A 390 -27.45 9.94 11.76
N THR A 391 -26.80 8.84 12.14
CA THR A 391 -25.46 8.82 12.76
C THR A 391 -24.35 8.83 11.71
N TRP A 392 -24.44 7.99 10.68
CA TRP A 392 -23.37 7.82 9.70
C TRP A 392 -23.48 8.85 8.57
N GLN A 393 -22.35 9.36 8.08
CA GLN A 393 -22.34 10.20 6.88
C GLN A 393 -22.29 9.35 5.61
N GLU A 394 -21.47 8.30 5.65
CA GLU A 394 -21.00 7.57 4.49
C GLU A 394 -21.05 6.06 4.75
N ILE A 395 -21.56 5.31 3.78
CA ILE A 395 -21.63 3.85 3.75
C ILE A 395 -20.78 3.38 2.56
N GLN A 396 -19.75 2.61 2.85
CA GLN A 396 -18.86 1.99 1.87
C GLN A 396 -19.29 0.51 1.71
N ARG A 397 -19.81 0.17 0.53
CA ARG A 397 -20.44 -1.13 0.23
C ARG A 397 -19.61 -1.86 -0.83
N THR A 398 -19.00 -2.99 -0.47
CA THR A 398 -18.13 -3.77 -1.35
C THR A 398 -18.77 -5.12 -1.69
N LEU A 399 -19.03 -5.38 -2.98
CA LEU A 399 -19.46 -6.68 -3.49
C LEU A 399 -18.30 -7.68 -3.43
N ILE A 400 -18.60 -8.92 -3.03
CA ILE A 400 -17.68 -10.05 -3.04
C ILE A 400 -18.11 -11.03 -4.12
N PHE A 401 -17.29 -11.21 -5.15
CA PHE A 401 -17.64 -12.03 -6.30
C PHE A 401 -17.36 -13.52 -6.09
N ASP A 402 -18.36 -14.36 -6.40
CA ASP A 402 -18.23 -15.82 -6.47
C ASP A 402 -17.80 -16.31 -7.88
N GLU A 403 -17.75 -17.63 -8.08
CA GLU A 403 -17.32 -18.26 -9.33
C GLU A 403 -18.23 -18.00 -10.54
N SER A 404 -19.49 -17.61 -10.33
CA SER A 404 -20.44 -17.28 -11.41
C SER A 404 -20.08 -15.99 -12.14
N TRP A 405 -19.32 -15.09 -11.50
CA TRP A 405 -18.91 -13.81 -12.08
C TRP A 405 -17.67 -13.93 -12.98
N LYS A 406 -17.69 -13.23 -14.11
CA LYS A 406 -16.56 -13.08 -15.03
C LYS A 406 -16.18 -11.60 -15.15
N LEU A 407 -14.89 -11.30 -15.04
CA LEU A 407 -14.32 -9.98 -15.28
C LEU A 407 -13.85 -9.87 -16.74
N SER A 408 -14.22 -8.78 -17.38
CA SER A 408 -13.60 -8.32 -18.63
C SER A 408 -13.10 -6.90 -18.40
N SER A 409 -11.87 -6.60 -18.82
CA SER A 409 -11.27 -5.29 -18.54
C SER A 409 -10.49 -4.73 -19.72
N GLN A 410 -10.50 -3.41 -19.82
CA GLN A 410 -9.74 -2.68 -20.82
C GLN A 410 -9.19 -1.39 -20.22
N TRP A 411 -7.93 -1.10 -20.51
CA TRP A 411 -7.15 -0.05 -19.85
C TRP A 411 -6.45 0.85 -20.87
N LEU A 412 -6.43 2.16 -20.57
CA LEU A 412 -5.88 3.23 -21.39
C LEU A 412 -4.91 4.08 -20.57
N PHE A 413 -3.75 4.35 -21.16
CA PHE A 413 -2.79 5.34 -20.72
C PHE A 413 -3.09 6.68 -21.39
N LEU A 414 -3.29 7.71 -20.59
CA LEU A 414 -3.49 9.09 -21.00
C LEU A 414 -2.14 9.79 -20.86
N PRO A 415 -1.38 10.02 -21.95
CA PRO A 415 0.01 10.51 -21.87
C PRO A 415 0.10 11.96 -21.36
N GLU A 416 -0.91 12.76 -21.66
CA GLU A 416 -1.01 14.15 -21.25
C GLU A 416 -2.36 14.39 -20.59
N LYS A 417 -2.38 15.36 -19.68
CA LYS A 417 -3.61 15.85 -19.06
C LYS A 417 -4.54 16.42 -20.14
N PRO A 418 -5.85 16.11 -20.14
CA PRO A 418 -6.84 16.85 -20.93
C PRO A 418 -6.73 18.35 -20.66
N ASP A 419 -6.86 19.17 -21.71
CA ASP A 419 -6.95 20.63 -21.60
C ASP A 419 -7.88 21.02 -20.43
N VAL A 420 -7.60 22.14 -19.75
CA VAL A 420 -8.49 22.66 -18.69
C VAL A 420 -9.74 23.25 -19.33
N ALA A 421 -10.63 22.34 -19.73
CA ALA A 421 -11.89 22.56 -20.38
C ALA A 421 -13.04 22.43 -19.36
N PRO A 422 -14.25 22.92 -19.69
CA PRO A 422 -15.44 22.68 -18.89
C PRO A 422 -15.68 21.17 -18.69
N TRP A 423 -16.14 20.80 -17.49
CA TRP A 423 -16.51 19.45 -17.06
C TRP A 423 -17.43 18.76 -18.11
N ASN A 424 -16.89 17.81 -18.88
CA ASN A 424 -17.55 17.26 -20.07
C ASN A 424 -17.10 15.82 -20.41
N TYR A 425 -17.92 15.10 -21.18
CA TYR A 425 -17.75 13.71 -21.57
C TYR A 425 -16.88 13.50 -22.83
N GLY A 426 -16.39 12.27 -22.99
CA GLY A 426 -16.00 11.74 -24.30
C GLY A 426 -14.67 12.25 -24.85
N ASP A 427 -13.75 12.74 -24.02
CA ASP A 427 -12.33 12.90 -24.41
C ASP A 427 -11.65 11.53 -24.60
N PHE A 428 -12.16 10.52 -23.90
CA PHE A 428 -12.00 9.09 -24.17
C PHE A 428 -13.34 8.38 -23.89
N SER A 429 -13.48 7.15 -24.37
CA SER A 429 -14.64 6.29 -24.09
C SER A 429 -14.23 4.82 -23.99
N PHE A 430 -15.14 3.99 -23.48
CA PHE A 430 -15.04 2.55 -23.57
C PHE A 430 -16.36 2.00 -24.11
N SER A 431 -16.34 0.87 -24.82
CA SER A 431 -17.56 0.20 -25.27
C SER A 431 -17.50 -1.29 -24.96
N PHE A 432 -18.63 -1.93 -24.70
CA PHE A 432 -18.71 -3.37 -24.47
C PHE A 432 -20.02 -3.97 -25.00
N SER A 433 -20.05 -5.30 -25.18
CA SER A 433 -21.15 -6.01 -25.86
C SER A 433 -21.67 -7.17 -25.03
N LEU A 434 -22.99 -7.23 -24.83
CA LEU A 434 -23.70 -8.33 -24.17
C LEU A 434 -24.52 -9.14 -25.19
N SER A 435 -24.31 -10.45 -25.21
CA SER A 435 -25.04 -11.41 -26.06
C SER A 435 -26.34 -11.93 -25.43
N THR A 436 -26.47 -11.88 -24.11
CA THR A 436 -27.67 -12.22 -23.34
C THR A 436 -27.88 -11.17 -22.23
N ALA A 437 -29.09 -11.08 -21.68
CA ALA A 437 -29.32 -10.25 -20.50
C ALA A 437 -28.50 -10.76 -19.30
N ALA A 438 -27.94 -9.85 -18.49
CA ALA A 438 -27.12 -10.20 -17.34
C ALA A 438 -27.02 -9.09 -16.27
N ARG A 439 -26.97 -9.51 -15.00
CA ARG A 439 -26.56 -8.66 -13.88
C ARG A 439 -25.13 -8.21 -14.11
N THR A 440 -24.95 -6.90 -14.23
CA THR A 440 -23.71 -6.27 -14.65
C THR A 440 -23.26 -5.24 -13.62
N VAL A 441 -22.01 -5.35 -13.18
CA VAL A 441 -21.33 -4.30 -12.41
C VAL A 441 -20.28 -3.67 -13.29
N ILE A 442 -20.37 -2.36 -13.48
CA ILE A 442 -19.47 -1.57 -14.32
C ILE A 442 -18.66 -0.69 -13.37
N SER A 443 -17.33 -0.83 -13.35
CA SER A 443 -16.46 -0.01 -12.52
C SER A 443 -15.40 0.69 -13.37
N PHE A 444 -15.41 2.03 -13.33
CA PHE A 444 -14.38 2.87 -13.92
C PHE A 444 -13.36 3.25 -12.85
N THR A 445 -12.08 3.03 -13.12
CA THR A 445 -11.02 3.07 -12.12
C THR A 445 -9.73 3.68 -12.67
N LYS A 446 -8.96 4.33 -11.79
CA LYS A 446 -7.52 4.58 -12.01
C LYS A 446 -6.70 3.41 -11.43
N VAL A 447 -5.45 3.23 -11.89
CA VAL A 447 -4.53 2.24 -11.30
C VAL A 447 -4.28 2.53 -9.81
N ALA A 448 -4.11 1.48 -9.00
CA ALA A 448 -3.91 1.54 -7.55
C ALA A 448 -2.56 2.20 -7.21
N PRO A 449 -2.53 3.49 -6.81
CA PRO A 449 -1.31 4.27 -6.95
C PRO A 449 -0.56 4.46 -5.62
N ARG A 450 -0.84 3.56 -4.66
CA ARG A 450 -0.38 3.64 -3.26
C ARG A 450 1.12 3.32 -3.13
N PHE A 451 1.60 2.25 -3.77
CA PHE A 451 3.04 1.89 -3.79
C PHE A 451 3.91 3.06 -4.29
N PHE A 452 3.41 3.77 -5.30
CA PHE A 452 4.14 4.85 -5.97
C PHE A 452 3.54 6.23 -5.63
N LYS A 453 2.96 6.41 -4.42
CA LYS A 453 2.23 7.63 -4.04
C LYS A 453 3.06 8.90 -4.18
N ASP A 454 4.34 8.85 -3.83
CA ASP A 454 5.25 10.00 -3.87
C ASP A 454 5.68 10.39 -5.30
N ILE A 455 5.39 9.56 -6.31
CA ILE A 455 5.78 9.78 -7.72
C ILE A 455 4.58 9.81 -8.68
N GLN A 456 3.39 10.03 -8.13
CA GLN A 456 2.25 10.57 -8.87
C GLN A 456 2.49 12.05 -9.20
N GLY A 457 1.94 12.52 -10.33
CA GLY A 457 2.02 13.92 -10.76
C GLY A 457 1.30 14.92 -9.83
N ALA A 458 1.06 16.14 -10.33
CA ALA A 458 0.57 17.25 -9.51
C ALA A 458 -0.91 17.16 -9.10
N TYR A 459 -1.68 16.31 -9.78
CA TYR A 459 -3.14 16.26 -9.69
C TYR A 459 -3.68 15.00 -8.99
N LEU A 460 -4.67 15.22 -8.13
CA LEU A 460 -5.70 14.22 -7.83
C LEU A 460 -6.79 14.31 -8.90
N TRP A 461 -7.46 13.18 -9.15
CA TRP A 461 -8.51 13.08 -10.16
C TRP A 461 -9.84 12.70 -9.52
N ASN A 462 -10.83 13.58 -9.70
CA ASN A 462 -12.25 13.26 -9.54
C ASN A 462 -12.77 12.66 -10.86
N MET A 463 -13.77 11.78 -10.78
CA MET A 463 -14.23 10.91 -11.84
C MET A 463 -15.72 10.61 -11.70
N ASP A 464 -16.41 10.46 -12.84
CA ASP A 464 -17.67 9.75 -12.97
C ASP A 464 -17.78 9.18 -14.40
N PHE A 465 -18.87 8.48 -14.71
CA PHE A 465 -19.23 8.10 -16.08
C PHE A 465 -20.73 7.97 -16.29
N VAL A 466 -21.16 8.11 -17.54
CA VAL A 466 -22.49 7.68 -18.00
C VAL A 466 -22.40 6.45 -18.89
N LEU A 467 -23.50 5.70 -18.89
CA LEU A 467 -23.76 4.58 -19.77
C LEU A 467 -24.81 5.00 -20.82
N THR A 468 -24.53 4.68 -22.09
CA THR A 468 -25.49 4.76 -23.20
C THR A 468 -25.55 3.41 -23.93
N LYS A 469 -26.62 3.17 -24.70
CA LYS A 469 -26.74 2.01 -25.58
C LYS A 469 -26.57 2.42 -27.05
N GLU A 470 -26.04 1.54 -27.88
CA GLU A 470 -25.89 1.81 -29.32
C GLU A 470 -27.26 2.03 -29.99
N GLY A 471 -27.36 3.12 -30.76
CA GLY A 471 -28.60 3.55 -31.42
C GLY A 471 -29.49 4.45 -30.56
N GLU A 472 -29.22 4.58 -29.26
CA GLU A 472 -29.96 5.44 -28.33
C GLU A 472 -29.22 6.78 -28.10
N SER A 473 -29.96 7.88 -28.03
CA SER A 473 -29.42 9.23 -27.77
C SER A 473 -29.48 9.63 -26.29
N GLU A 474 -30.04 8.79 -25.43
CA GLU A 474 -30.27 9.07 -24.02
C GLU A 474 -29.24 8.37 -23.12
N ILE A 475 -29.04 8.92 -21.93
CA ILE A 475 -28.24 8.31 -20.87
C ILE A 475 -29.12 7.33 -20.12
N ILE A 476 -28.73 6.06 -20.07
CA ILE A 476 -29.52 5.02 -19.39
C ILE A 476 -29.12 4.84 -17.91
N ALA A 477 -27.92 5.28 -17.52
CA ALA A 477 -27.47 5.35 -16.13
C ALA A 477 -26.25 6.29 -15.98
N GLU A 478 -26.06 6.88 -14.79
CA GLU A 478 -24.82 7.56 -14.39
C GLU A 478 -24.26 6.96 -13.10
N SER A 479 -22.93 6.88 -12.97
CA SER A 479 -22.28 6.46 -11.73
C SER A 479 -22.31 7.59 -10.70
N SER A 480 -22.40 7.25 -9.41
CA SER A 480 -22.13 8.20 -8.34
C SER A 480 -20.76 8.89 -8.51
N TYR A 481 -20.75 10.22 -8.40
CA TYR A 481 -19.53 11.04 -8.47
C TYR A 481 -18.48 10.60 -7.43
N SER A 482 -17.19 10.59 -7.80
CA SER A 482 -16.09 10.19 -6.90
C SER A 482 -15.85 11.21 -5.77
N PHE A 483 -16.68 11.20 -4.74
CA PHE A 483 -16.52 12.14 -3.63
C PHE A 483 -15.20 11.85 -2.87
N PHE A 484 -14.34 12.86 -2.76
CA PHE A 484 -12.98 12.76 -2.19
C PHE A 484 -12.05 11.71 -2.85
N TYR A 485 -11.91 11.77 -4.18
CA TYR A 485 -10.79 11.16 -4.93
C TYR A 485 -10.68 9.62 -4.91
N THR A 486 -11.79 8.88 -4.71
CA THR A 486 -11.82 7.40 -4.68
C THR A 486 -11.08 6.75 -5.86
N ARG A 487 -10.55 5.53 -5.66
CA ARG A 487 -9.88 4.78 -6.74
C ARG A 487 -10.81 4.45 -7.90
N SER A 488 -12.05 4.08 -7.56
CA SER A 488 -13.10 3.60 -8.45
C SER A 488 -14.38 4.42 -8.29
N VAL A 489 -15.20 4.39 -9.34
CA VAL A 489 -16.64 4.71 -9.34
C VAL A 489 -17.36 3.58 -10.07
N SER A 490 -18.55 3.23 -9.60
CA SER A 490 -19.19 1.97 -9.96
C SER A 490 -20.70 2.12 -10.16
N LEU A 491 -21.24 1.33 -11.10
CA LEU A 491 -22.65 1.10 -11.36
C LEU A 491 -22.97 -0.38 -11.20
N GLU A 492 -24.18 -0.70 -10.74
CA GLU A 492 -24.74 -2.04 -10.73
C GLU A 492 -26.17 -1.98 -11.29
N LEU A 493 -26.46 -2.82 -12.29
CA LEU A 493 -27.75 -2.90 -12.95
C LEU A 493 -27.91 -4.20 -13.74
N GLU A 494 -29.15 -4.62 -13.97
CA GLU A 494 -29.46 -5.61 -15.01
C GLU A 494 -29.36 -4.93 -16.37
N LEU A 495 -28.67 -5.55 -17.33
CA LEU A 495 -28.58 -5.07 -18.71
C LEU A 495 -29.14 -6.12 -19.68
N GLU A 496 -29.90 -5.65 -20.66
CA GLU A 496 -30.38 -6.42 -21.81
C GLU A 496 -29.26 -6.70 -22.82
N PRO A 497 -29.46 -7.62 -23.80
CA PRO A 497 -28.53 -7.79 -24.92
C PRO A 497 -28.33 -6.48 -25.70
N GLY A 498 -27.11 -6.26 -26.19
CA GLY A 498 -26.77 -5.11 -27.01
C GLY A 498 -25.35 -4.59 -26.80
N ASN A 499 -25.04 -3.52 -27.52
CA ASN A 499 -23.76 -2.82 -27.42
C ASN A 499 -23.94 -1.57 -26.56
N TYR A 500 -23.01 -1.34 -25.65
CA TYR A 500 -23.04 -0.28 -24.65
C TYR A 500 -21.79 0.58 -24.77
N THR A 501 -21.92 1.88 -24.52
CA THR A 501 -20.79 2.81 -24.44
C THR A 501 -20.78 3.50 -23.09
N VAL A 502 -19.62 3.46 -22.46
CA VAL A 502 -19.29 4.17 -21.23
C VAL A 502 -18.51 5.43 -21.61
N LEU A 503 -19.00 6.57 -21.14
CA LEU A 503 -18.38 7.88 -21.32
C LEU A 503 -17.93 8.42 -19.96
N PRO A 504 -16.65 8.28 -19.60
CA PRO A 504 -16.13 8.86 -18.36
C PRO A 504 -15.89 10.37 -18.44
N ARG A 505 -15.78 11.00 -17.27
CA ARG A 505 -15.23 12.35 -17.07
C ARG A 505 -14.07 12.27 -16.09
N LEU A 506 -13.12 13.20 -16.23
CA LEU A 506 -11.99 13.39 -15.32
C LEU A 506 -11.85 14.87 -14.99
N GLU A 507 -11.73 15.20 -13.71
CA GLU A 507 -11.43 16.55 -13.24
C GLU A 507 -10.12 16.53 -12.42
N PRO A 508 -9.11 17.33 -12.82
CA PRO A 508 -7.84 17.43 -12.13
C PRO A 508 -7.87 18.51 -11.03
N LEU A 509 -7.86 18.09 -9.76
CA LEU A 509 -7.57 18.99 -8.63
C LEU A 509 -6.07 19.02 -8.33
N ILE A 510 -5.48 20.22 -8.27
CA ILE A 510 -4.06 20.39 -7.88
C ILE A 510 -3.90 20.00 -6.41
N GLN A 511 -3.09 18.98 -6.12
CA GLN A 511 -2.70 18.59 -4.76
C GLN A 511 -1.26 19.01 -4.44
N ARG A 512 -0.38 19.04 -5.44
CA ARG A 512 1.05 19.32 -5.28
C ARG A 512 1.47 20.49 -6.16
N ASP A 513 2.41 21.28 -5.66
CA ASP A 513 3.12 22.26 -6.49
C ASP A 513 3.98 21.55 -7.55
N LYS A 514 4.08 22.15 -8.74
CA LYS A 514 4.75 21.58 -9.92
C LYS A 514 6.21 21.15 -9.67
N ASP A 515 6.96 21.90 -8.86
CA ASP A 515 8.38 21.66 -8.63
C ASP A 515 8.60 20.63 -7.50
N TYR A 516 7.54 19.96 -7.01
CA TYR A 516 7.58 18.95 -5.95
C TYR A 516 8.53 17.78 -6.26
N PHE A 517 8.44 17.21 -7.46
CA PHE A 517 9.26 16.05 -7.83
C PHE A 517 10.76 16.43 -7.86
N ARG A 518 11.08 17.57 -8.47
CA ARG A 518 12.45 18.15 -8.48
C ARG A 518 12.99 18.32 -7.07
N ARG A 519 12.25 19.02 -6.20
CA ARG A 519 12.63 19.24 -4.80
C ARG A 519 12.77 17.94 -4.02
N GLY A 520 11.98 16.92 -4.34
CA GLY A 520 12.13 15.57 -3.77
C GLY A 520 13.50 14.94 -4.11
N VAL A 521 13.85 14.93 -5.39
CA VAL A 521 15.16 14.44 -5.86
C VAL A 521 16.31 15.28 -5.30
N GLU A 522 16.20 16.61 -5.30
CA GLU A 522 17.21 17.55 -4.79
C GLU A 522 17.40 17.46 -3.27
N SER A 523 16.33 17.25 -2.50
CA SER A 523 16.38 17.07 -1.04
C SER A 523 16.85 15.67 -0.59
N GLY A 524 17.11 14.76 -1.54
CA GLY A 524 17.83 13.51 -1.28
C GLY A 524 16.96 12.27 -1.09
N TRP A 525 15.81 12.16 -1.79
CA TRP A 525 15.05 10.91 -1.91
C TRP A 525 15.95 9.67 -2.13
N ASP A 526 15.74 8.57 -1.38
CA ASP A 526 16.55 7.35 -1.53
C ASP A 526 16.38 6.80 -2.96
N ARG A 527 17.47 6.84 -3.73
CA ARG A 527 17.46 6.51 -5.16
C ARG A 527 17.08 5.04 -5.43
N ARG A 528 17.32 4.12 -4.50
CA ARG A 528 16.93 2.71 -4.62
C ARG A 528 15.44 2.53 -4.39
N LYS A 529 14.85 3.31 -3.46
CA LYS A 529 13.41 3.36 -3.24
C LYS A 529 12.68 4.04 -4.41
N LEU A 530 13.22 5.14 -4.93
CA LEU A 530 12.71 5.81 -6.13
C LEU A 530 12.69 4.85 -7.34
N LEU A 531 13.77 4.08 -7.56
CA LEU A 531 13.80 3.06 -8.62
C LEU A 531 12.77 1.93 -8.41
N ARG A 532 12.54 1.47 -7.17
CA ARG A 532 11.47 0.51 -6.85
C ARG A 532 10.07 1.08 -7.16
N ALA A 533 9.80 2.34 -6.77
CA ALA A 533 8.54 3.01 -7.07
C ALA A 533 8.33 3.17 -8.58
N MET A 534 9.35 3.61 -9.34
CA MET A 534 9.31 3.72 -10.80
C MET A 534 9.06 2.37 -11.48
N THR A 535 9.70 1.30 -10.99
CA THR A 535 9.48 -0.08 -11.47
C THR A 535 8.03 -0.52 -11.24
N GLN A 536 7.48 -0.31 -10.03
CA GLN A 536 6.08 -0.65 -9.76
C GLN A 536 5.10 0.21 -10.55
N ARG A 537 5.39 1.50 -10.77
CA ARG A 537 4.58 2.37 -11.64
C ARG A 537 4.58 1.88 -13.09
N ALA A 538 5.75 1.55 -13.64
CA ALA A 538 5.88 1.00 -15.00
C ALA A 538 5.18 -0.37 -15.16
N GLN A 539 5.27 -1.26 -14.15
CA GLN A 539 4.54 -2.52 -14.14
C GLN A 539 3.02 -2.31 -14.06
N SER A 540 2.54 -1.43 -13.17
CA SER A 540 1.11 -1.13 -13.03
C SER A 540 0.55 -0.45 -14.29
N TRP A 541 1.34 0.39 -14.96
CA TRP A 541 0.96 1.02 -16.23
C TRP A 541 1.00 0.07 -17.43
N SER A 542 1.74 -1.04 -17.38
CA SER A 542 1.82 -2.05 -18.46
C SER A 542 0.53 -2.88 -18.68
N ILE A 543 -0.51 -2.64 -17.87
CA ILE A 543 -1.88 -3.11 -18.11
C ILE A 543 -2.59 -2.34 -19.24
N ALA A 544 -2.16 -1.12 -19.55
CA ALA A 544 -2.79 -0.28 -20.56
C ALA A 544 -2.42 -0.72 -21.98
N ALA A 545 -3.42 -0.95 -22.84
CA ALA A 545 -3.24 -1.49 -24.19
C ALA A 545 -2.43 -0.58 -25.13
N ASN A 546 -2.30 0.71 -24.79
CA ASN A 546 -1.52 1.71 -25.53
C ASN A 546 -0.22 2.15 -24.82
N TYR A 547 0.11 1.59 -23.65
CA TYR A 547 1.37 1.88 -22.96
C TYR A 547 2.48 0.91 -23.34
N LYS A 548 3.71 1.43 -23.45
CA LYS A 548 4.93 0.62 -23.55
C LYS A 548 5.84 1.02 -22.39
N PRO A 549 6.15 0.13 -21.42
CA PRO A 549 7.05 0.49 -20.34
C PRO A 549 8.45 0.84 -20.88
N ASP A 550 9.12 1.79 -20.24
CA ASP A 550 10.56 2.02 -20.47
C ASP A 550 11.33 0.81 -19.94
N GLU A 551 12.13 0.18 -20.81
CA GLU A 551 12.90 -1.04 -20.48
C GLU A 551 13.77 -0.85 -19.23
N LYS A 552 14.28 0.36 -18.99
CA LYS A 552 15.04 0.77 -17.79
C LYS A 552 14.31 0.49 -16.48
N TYR A 553 12.99 0.52 -16.48
CA TYR A 553 12.13 0.26 -15.32
C TYR A 553 11.36 -1.07 -15.44
N THR A 554 11.61 -1.87 -16.48
CA THR A 554 11.16 -3.27 -16.54
C THR A 554 12.16 -4.18 -15.83
N VAL A 555 11.66 -5.06 -14.96
CA VAL A 555 12.47 -6.07 -14.29
C VAL A 555 11.94 -7.45 -14.70
N LYS A 556 12.75 -8.20 -15.43
CA LYS A 556 12.44 -9.60 -15.78
C LYS A 556 12.68 -10.50 -14.58
N SER A 557 11.76 -11.43 -14.31
CA SER A 557 11.95 -12.38 -13.21
C SER A 557 13.06 -13.38 -13.51
N ALA A 558 13.65 -13.99 -12.48
CA ALA A 558 14.62 -15.06 -12.65
C ALA A 558 14.04 -16.26 -13.43
N ALA A 559 12.72 -16.47 -13.40
CA ALA A 559 12.06 -17.50 -14.19
C ALA A 559 12.01 -17.14 -15.68
N GLU A 560 11.69 -15.89 -16.04
CA GLU A 560 11.72 -15.41 -17.43
C GLU A 560 13.14 -15.45 -18.02
N ILE A 561 14.15 -15.04 -17.24
CA ILE A 561 15.56 -15.06 -17.67
C ILE A 561 16.02 -16.52 -17.92
N LEU A 562 15.61 -17.46 -17.09
CA LEU A 562 15.91 -18.89 -17.31
C LEU A 562 15.10 -19.49 -18.47
N ALA A 563 13.84 -19.09 -18.66
CA ALA A 563 12.96 -19.58 -19.72
C ALA A 563 13.33 -19.05 -21.12
N GLY A 564 13.81 -17.80 -21.22
CA GLY A 564 14.45 -17.27 -22.43
C GLY A 564 15.81 -17.91 -22.73
N GLY A 565 16.35 -18.69 -21.79
CA GLY A 565 17.64 -19.36 -21.87
C GLY A 565 18.81 -18.44 -21.52
N LEU A 566 19.90 -19.06 -21.07
CA LEU A 566 21.21 -18.40 -21.11
C LEU A 566 21.57 -18.09 -22.57
N PRO A 567 22.20 -16.93 -22.88
CA PRO A 567 22.67 -16.60 -24.23
C PRO A 567 23.43 -17.75 -24.90
N GLU A 568 23.25 -17.94 -26.21
CA GLU A 568 23.88 -19.04 -26.96
C GLU A 568 25.42 -19.01 -26.88
N GLU A 569 26.00 -17.82 -26.74
CA GLU A 569 27.42 -17.62 -26.42
C GLU A 569 27.84 -18.36 -25.14
N ASN A 570 27.05 -18.23 -24.06
CA ASN A 570 27.30 -18.92 -22.79
C ASN A 570 27.12 -20.43 -22.92
N LYS A 571 26.10 -20.90 -23.64
CA LYS A 571 25.92 -22.33 -23.92
C LYS A 571 27.09 -22.90 -24.72
N SER A 572 27.55 -22.16 -25.73
CA SER A 572 28.69 -22.51 -26.58
C SER A 572 29.99 -22.57 -25.79
N ALA A 573 30.27 -21.56 -24.96
CA ALA A 573 31.45 -21.52 -24.08
C ALA A 573 31.43 -22.65 -23.04
N ILE A 574 30.28 -22.93 -22.41
CA ILE A 574 30.13 -24.05 -21.45
C ILE A 574 30.34 -25.40 -22.15
N ASN A 575 29.83 -25.58 -23.37
CA ASN A 575 30.01 -26.82 -24.13
C ASN A 575 31.46 -26.98 -24.60
N ALA A 576 32.13 -25.91 -25.02
CA ALA A 576 33.56 -25.92 -25.36
C ALA A 576 34.42 -26.33 -24.14
N LEU A 577 34.20 -25.70 -22.98
CA LEU A 577 34.89 -26.03 -21.73
C LEU A 577 34.70 -27.49 -21.30
N LYS A 578 33.48 -28.02 -21.41
CA LYS A 578 33.17 -29.45 -21.14
C LYS A 578 33.83 -30.42 -22.12
N THR A 579 34.09 -29.99 -23.35
CA THR A 579 34.57 -30.87 -24.43
C THR A 579 36.10 -30.90 -24.51
N TYR A 580 36.77 -29.76 -24.31
CA TYR A 580 38.20 -29.63 -24.58
C TYR A 580 39.10 -29.61 -23.34
N GLY A 581 38.58 -29.22 -22.17
CA GLY A 581 39.27 -29.36 -20.87
C GLY A 581 40.45 -28.40 -20.64
N HIS A 582 41.46 -28.41 -21.52
CA HIS A 582 42.69 -27.64 -21.39
C HIS A 582 43.14 -27.04 -22.73
N GLU A 583 43.45 -25.75 -22.68
CA GLU A 583 43.96 -24.88 -23.75
C GLU A 583 42.98 -24.54 -24.87
N ILE A 584 42.69 -23.24 -24.94
CA ILE A 584 42.05 -22.52 -26.03
C ILE A 584 42.61 -21.08 -25.93
N SER A 585 42.79 -20.38 -27.07
CA SER A 585 43.48 -19.07 -27.18
C SER A 585 42.71 -18.06 -28.04
N GLY A 586 42.62 -16.80 -27.62
CA GLY A 586 41.53 -15.89 -28.02
C GLY A 586 41.70 -14.95 -29.22
N GLY A 587 40.54 -14.43 -29.64
CA GLY A 587 40.33 -13.32 -30.59
C GLY A 587 39.23 -12.40 -30.04
N SER A 588 39.05 -11.20 -30.63
CA SER A 588 38.58 -9.96 -29.96
C SER A 588 37.38 -10.01 -29.01
N ASP A 589 36.44 -10.94 -29.19
CA ASP A 589 35.16 -10.94 -28.47
C ASP A 589 34.90 -12.23 -27.65
N SER A 590 35.87 -13.14 -27.49
CA SER A 590 35.67 -14.37 -26.70
C SER A 590 36.87 -14.88 -25.90
N LEU A 591 36.58 -15.52 -24.76
CA LEU A 591 37.55 -15.92 -23.73
C LEU A 591 37.90 -17.40 -23.79
N THR A 592 39.11 -17.69 -23.34
CA THR A 592 39.93 -18.80 -23.80
C THR A 592 40.85 -19.27 -22.66
N VAL A 593 40.91 -20.58 -22.39
CA VAL A 593 41.22 -21.18 -21.06
C VAL A 593 42.24 -22.32 -21.12
N SER A 594 43.29 -22.25 -20.30
CA SER A 594 44.41 -23.20 -20.22
C SER A 594 44.53 -23.87 -18.85
N THR A 595 45.04 -25.10 -18.77
CA THR A 595 45.46 -25.68 -17.48
C THR A 595 46.42 -26.85 -17.64
N THR A 596 47.63 -26.76 -17.08
CA THR A 596 48.48 -27.91 -16.73
C THR A 596 49.42 -27.47 -15.60
N THR A 597 49.68 -28.35 -14.63
CA THR A 597 50.51 -28.05 -13.45
C THR A 597 51.79 -28.87 -13.47
N THR A 598 52.96 -28.23 -13.46
CA THR A 598 54.23 -28.78 -12.96
C THR A 598 55.18 -27.62 -12.65
N THR A 599 55.96 -27.74 -11.56
CA THR A 599 56.91 -26.72 -11.11
C THR A 599 58.35 -27.20 -11.27
N GLN A 600 59.22 -26.35 -11.82
CA GLN A 600 60.68 -26.41 -11.57
C GLN A 600 61.34 -25.05 -11.88
N THR A 601 62.54 -24.83 -11.35
CA THR A 601 63.24 -23.53 -11.30
C THR A 601 64.63 -23.66 -11.91
N VAL A 602 65.15 -22.63 -12.64
CA VAL A 602 66.58 -22.19 -12.67
C VAL A 602 66.87 -21.02 -13.66
N ILE A 603 67.22 -19.85 -13.11
CA ILE A 603 68.34 -18.91 -13.42
C ILE A 603 68.67 -18.44 -14.89
N ALA A 604 68.50 -17.11 -15.13
CA ALA A 604 69.40 -16.12 -15.80
C ALA A 604 69.35 -15.67 -17.31
N ARG A 605 69.39 -14.32 -17.46
CA ARG A 605 70.27 -13.43 -18.29
C ARG A 605 69.84 -12.78 -19.66
N SER A 606 70.03 -11.44 -19.69
CA SER A 606 70.46 -10.50 -20.79
C SER A 606 69.59 -10.06 -22.00
N LYS A 607 69.11 -8.79 -21.92
CA LYS A 607 69.26 -7.58 -22.82
C LYS A 607 70.17 -7.64 -24.09
N PRO A 608 70.16 -6.65 -25.05
CA PRO A 608 69.35 -5.38 -25.20
C PRO A 608 68.92 -4.97 -26.66
N GLN A 609 68.51 -3.68 -26.86
CA GLN A 609 68.53 -2.85 -28.11
C GLN A 609 67.49 -3.17 -29.23
N ASN A 610 67.06 -2.29 -30.17
CA ASN A 610 66.95 -0.80 -30.34
C ASN A 610 65.86 -0.57 -31.47
N THR A 611 65.45 0.57 -32.08
CA THR A 611 65.85 2.00 -32.23
C THR A 611 64.60 2.95 -32.26
N GLN A 612 64.73 4.19 -32.78
CA GLN A 612 63.71 5.25 -33.02
C GLN A 612 64.32 6.29 -34.03
N PRO A 613 63.73 7.48 -34.36
CA PRO A 613 62.35 7.97 -34.23
C PRO A 613 61.67 8.18 -35.63
N PRO A 614 61.56 9.34 -36.35
CA PRO A 614 61.83 10.78 -36.09
C PRO A 614 60.69 11.81 -36.41
N THR A 615 60.28 12.60 -35.40
CA THR A 615 59.88 14.05 -35.44
C THR A 615 58.69 14.51 -36.34
N GLN A 616 58.07 15.70 -36.20
CA GLN A 616 58.31 16.99 -35.49
C GLN A 616 57.03 17.41 -34.70
N ALA A 617 57.04 18.00 -33.49
CA ALA A 617 57.51 19.32 -32.98
C ALA A 617 56.62 20.52 -33.38
N ALA A 618 56.37 21.57 -32.57
CA ALA A 618 57.07 22.10 -31.37
C ALA A 618 56.08 22.68 -30.29
N ASN A 619 56.38 22.60 -28.98
CA ASN A 619 56.93 23.63 -28.03
C ASN A 619 56.08 24.93 -27.86
N PHE A 620 55.91 25.52 -26.66
CA PHE A 620 56.89 25.88 -25.60
C PHE A 620 56.40 25.73 -24.12
N HIS A 621 57.24 26.14 -23.15
CA HIS A 621 57.21 25.89 -21.69
C HIS A 621 58.01 27.05 -20.97
N PRO A 622 58.25 27.09 -19.64
CA PRO A 622 57.38 27.07 -18.44
C PRO A 622 57.69 28.28 -17.48
N MET A 623 57.66 28.07 -16.13
CA MET A 623 58.09 28.98 -15.01
C MET A 623 57.07 30.05 -14.56
N MET A 624 56.95 30.46 -13.28
CA MET A 624 57.57 30.06 -11.98
C MET A 624 56.64 30.49 -10.81
N ALA A 625 56.79 29.95 -9.59
CA ALA A 625 56.00 30.38 -8.42
C ALA A 625 56.68 30.18 -7.04
N PRO A 626 56.69 31.19 -6.16
CA PRO A 626 56.96 31.01 -4.72
C PRO A 626 56.04 31.84 -3.78
N GLY A 627 55.99 31.49 -2.49
CA GLY A 627 55.70 32.46 -1.40
C GLY A 627 54.44 32.25 -0.54
N TYR A 628 54.64 31.77 0.68
CA TYR A 628 53.66 31.64 1.78
C TYR A 628 53.01 32.97 2.25
N LEU A 629 51.82 32.87 2.87
CA LEU A 629 51.54 33.41 4.22
C LEU A 629 50.30 32.76 4.88
N LYS A 630 49.90 33.16 6.10
CA LYS A 630 49.03 32.39 7.04
C LYS A 630 47.93 33.23 7.73
N GLN A 631 46.81 32.56 8.06
CA GLN A 631 45.74 32.93 9.04
C GLN A 631 44.87 34.18 8.71
N PRO A 632 43.72 34.42 9.39
CA PRO A 632 42.93 33.58 10.32
C PRO A 632 41.45 33.35 9.86
N PRO A 633 40.63 32.55 10.60
CA PRO A 633 39.19 32.39 10.32
C PRO A 633 38.29 33.42 11.08
N PRO A 634 37.11 33.78 10.55
CA PRO A 634 36.08 34.60 11.24
C PRO A 634 35.21 33.78 12.22
N PRO A 635 34.45 34.44 13.13
CA PRO A 635 33.90 33.79 14.34
C PRO A 635 32.52 33.13 14.17
N GLN A 636 32.22 32.22 15.10
CA GLN A 636 30.88 31.65 15.31
C GLN A 636 29.98 32.64 16.08
N MET A 637 28.69 32.69 15.76
CA MET A 637 27.65 33.23 16.63
C MET A 637 26.82 32.09 17.22
N TYR A 638 26.41 32.22 18.49
CA TYR A 638 25.70 31.19 19.24
C TYR A 638 24.66 31.84 20.15
N TYR A 639 23.37 31.56 19.91
CA TYR A 639 22.24 31.93 20.78
C TYR A 639 21.21 30.78 20.77
N PRO A 640 20.38 30.64 21.83
CA PRO A 640 20.02 29.32 22.36
C PRO A 640 18.72 28.70 21.81
N PRO A 641 18.51 27.38 22.01
CA PRO A 641 17.20 26.76 21.85
C PRO A 641 16.21 27.27 22.90
N ALA A 642 14.95 27.45 22.50
CA ALA A 642 13.88 27.89 23.39
C ALA A 642 13.44 26.78 24.37
N GLN A 643 13.11 27.17 25.61
CA GLN A 643 12.52 26.28 26.60
C GLN A 643 11.01 26.12 26.35
N THR A 644 10.53 24.90 26.16
CA THR A 644 9.10 24.57 26.26
C THR A 644 8.75 24.21 27.70
N HIS A 645 7.97 25.05 28.37
CA HIS A 645 7.45 24.75 29.70
C HIS A 645 6.37 23.65 29.65
N TYR A 646 6.49 22.66 30.54
CA TYR A 646 5.36 21.82 30.93
C TYR A 646 4.56 22.54 32.03
N PRO A 647 3.24 22.78 31.87
CA PRO A 647 2.40 23.33 32.93
C PRO A 647 2.15 22.25 33.99
N ASN A 648 2.80 22.40 35.15
CA ASN A 648 2.68 21.47 36.28
C ASN A 648 1.41 21.77 37.09
N HIS A 649 0.45 20.84 37.16
CA HIS A 649 -0.81 21.03 37.88
C HIS A 649 -1.12 19.92 38.89
N GLY A 650 -1.07 20.29 40.17
CA GLY A 650 -2.12 19.91 41.12
C GLY A 650 -2.08 18.50 41.70
N GLY A 651 -0.97 18.11 42.33
CA GLY A 651 -1.00 16.98 43.27
C GLY A 651 -2.01 17.26 44.41
N ARG A 652 -3.05 16.42 44.55
CA ARG A 652 -4.06 16.54 45.60
C ARG A 652 -3.96 15.36 46.56
N ALA A 653 -3.42 15.59 47.74
CA ALA A 653 -3.22 14.55 48.74
C ALA A 653 -4.55 13.99 49.27
N MET A 654 -4.61 12.67 49.50
CA MET A 654 -5.63 12.06 50.34
C MET A 654 -4.98 11.09 51.33
N ARG A 655 -5.42 11.19 52.59
CA ARG A 655 -4.75 10.62 53.77
C ARG A 655 -4.89 9.10 53.82
N THR A 656 -3.80 8.40 54.07
CA THR A 656 -3.84 7.11 54.78
C THR A 656 -3.92 7.37 56.29
N ALA A 657 -4.50 6.43 57.05
CA ALA A 657 -4.66 6.53 58.51
C ALA A 657 -4.01 5.33 59.20
N ASN A 658 -3.48 5.54 60.41
CA ASN A 658 -2.82 4.50 61.20
C ASN A 658 -3.83 3.60 61.94
N GLN A 659 -3.71 2.29 61.74
CA GLN A 659 -4.17 1.15 62.57
C GLN A 659 -3.45 -0.09 61.99
N GLY A 660 -2.97 -1.09 62.74
CA GLY A 660 -2.81 -1.27 64.19
C GLY A 660 -1.57 -2.15 64.46
N TRP A 661 -1.38 -2.66 65.68
CA TRP A 661 -0.27 -3.55 66.08
C TRP A 661 -0.74 -5.01 66.23
N GLU A 662 0.20 -5.90 66.58
CA GLU A 662 0.05 -7.34 66.92
C GLU A 662 -0.18 -8.25 65.66
N ASP A 663 0.40 -9.46 65.54
CA ASP A 663 1.11 -10.29 66.54
C ASP A 663 2.13 -11.29 65.88
N GLU A 664 2.68 -12.22 66.68
CA GLU A 664 3.44 -13.46 66.31
C GLU A 664 4.96 -13.33 65.90
N PRO A 665 5.81 -14.39 66.09
CA PRO A 665 7.01 -14.20 66.92
C PRO A 665 8.39 -14.60 66.32
N HIS A 666 9.42 -14.48 67.15
CA HIS A 666 10.84 -14.75 66.86
C HIS A 666 11.19 -16.22 66.53
N HIS A 667 12.15 -16.40 65.63
CA HIS A 667 13.03 -17.59 65.58
C HIS A 667 14.51 -17.19 65.55
N GLU A 668 15.37 -18.00 66.17
CA GLU A 668 16.81 -17.73 66.34
C GLU A 668 17.65 -18.10 65.09
N PRO A 669 18.82 -17.46 64.89
CA PRO A 669 19.65 -17.67 63.70
C PRO A 669 20.61 -18.88 63.82
N PRO A 670 20.69 -19.78 62.82
CA PRO A 670 21.68 -20.84 62.79
C PRO A 670 23.07 -20.37 62.32
N VAL A 671 24.03 -20.43 63.25
CA VAL A 671 25.50 -20.68 63.15
C VAL A 671 26.19 -20.56 61.77
N PRO A 672 27.34 -19.85 61.64
CA PRO A 672 28.11 -19.76 60.39
C PRO A 672 28.70 -21.10 59.91
N VAL A 673 28.62 -21.35 58.60
CA VAL A 673 29.26 -22.50 57.93
C VAL A 673 30.71 -22.13 57.51
N PRO A 674 31.70 -23.04 57.62
CA PRO A 674 33.10 -22.70 57.33
C PRO A 674 33.39 -22.37 55.86
N VAL A 675 34.27 -21.38 55.64
CA VAL A 675 34.77 -21.00 54.31
C VAL A 675 35.78 -22.06 53.80
N PRO A 676 35.58 -22.64 52.59
CA PRO A 676 36.59 -23.49 51.96
C PRO A 676 37.85 -22.71 51.61
N GLN A 677 39.02 -23.25 51.93
CA GLN A 677 40.30 -22.61 51.64
C GLN A 677 40.61 -22.65 50.13
N SER A 678 41.02 -21.50 49.56
CA SER A 678 41.46 -21.42 48.17
C SER A 678 42.73 -22.27 47.94
N PRO A 679 42.77 -23.15 46.92
CA PRO A 679 44.00 -23.83 46.52
C PRO A 679 45.01 -22.83 45.92
N ALA A 680 46.30 -23.16 46.02
CA ALA A 680 47.39 -22.25 45.70
C ALA A 680 47.42 -21.82 44.22
N SER A 681 47.72 -20.54 43.99
CA SER A 681 47.80 -19.91 42.66
C SER A 681 49.08 -20.31 41.91
N PHE A 682 48.96 -21.28 41.00
CA PHE A 682 49.97 -21.52 39.96
C PHE A 682 50.00 -20.35 38.96
N VAL A 683 51.00 -19.49 39.08
CA VAL A 683 51.24 -18.40 38.12
C VAL A 683 51.99 -18.96 36.91
N LEU A 684 51.29 -19.12 35.78
CA LEU A 684 51.92 -19.26 34.48
C LEU A 684 52.38 -17.88 33.98
N PRO A 685 53.56 -17.77 33.33
CA PRO A 685 53.96 -16.52 32.69
C PRO A 685 53.02 -16.19 31.52
N PRO A 686 52.77 -14.89 31.23
CA PRO A 686 51.92 -14.50 30.11
C PRO A 686 52.55 -14.93 28.77
N PRO A 687 51.73 -15.27 27.76
CA PRO A 687 52.24 -15.55 26.42
C PRO A 687 52.91 -14.30 25.82
N PRO A 688 53.89 -14.47 24.92
CA PRO A 688 54.51 -13.34 24.23
C PRO A 688 53.48 -12.57 23.41
N PRO A 689 53.63 -11.23 23.25
CA PRO A 689 52.72 -10.44 22.44
C PRO A 689 52.72 -10.92 20.98
N PRO A 690 51.59 -10.83 20.27
CA PRO A 690 51.53 -11.17 18.85
C PRO A 690 52.47 -10.25 18.05
N PRO A 691 53.02 -10.74 16.90
CA PRO A 691 53.85 -9.91 16.04
C PRO A 691 53.08 -8.66 15.58
N PRO A 692 53.76 -7.53 15.37
CA PRO A 692 53.10 -6.31 14.93
C PRO A 692 52.39 -6.55 13.59
N LEU A 693 51.12 -6.15 13.53
CA LEU A 693 50.36 -6.17 12.27
C LEU A 693 51.12 -5.40 11.19
N PRO A 694 51.17 -5.89 9.94
CA PRO A 694 51.69 -5.09 8.84
C PRO A 694 50.88 -3.78 8.76
N PRO A 695 51.51 -2.66 8.37
CA PRO A 695 50.83 -1.37 8.33
C PRO A 695 49.57 -1.50 7.46
N LEU A 696 48.42 -1.15 8.05
CA LEU A 696 47.13 -1.16 7.35
C LEU A 696 47.28 -0.35 6.06
N ALA A 697 47.18 -1.03 4.91
CA ALA A 697 46.87 -0.37 3.66
C ALA A 697 45.64 0.51 3.93
N PRO A 698 45.68 1.81 3.57
CA PRO A 698 44.67 2.76 4.03
C PRO A 698 43.29 2.26 3.61
N LEU A 699 42.47 1.90 4.61
CA LEU A 699 41.11 1.45 4.38
C LEU A 699 40.43 2.49 3.50
N SER A 700 40.08 2.07 2.28
CA SER A 700 39.32 2.92 1.36
C SER A 700 38.06 3.32 2.11
N ARG A 701 37.93 4.62 2.44
CA ARG A 701 36.69 5.17 2.97
C ARG A 701 35.55 4.60 2.13
N SER A 702 34.49 4.12 2.78
CA SER A 702 33.18 3.97 2.12
C SER A 702 32.98 5.21 1.27
N PRO A 703 32.82 5.10 -0.06
CA PRO A 703 32.99 6.24 -0.94
C PRO A 703 32.08 7.36 -0.47
N SER A 704 32.67 8.53 -0.18
CA SER A 704 31.90 9.73 0.18
C SER A 704 30.77 9.86 -0.85
N PRO A 705 29.54 10.19 -0.44
CA PRO A 705 28.43 10.36 -1.38
C PRO A 705 28.91 11.26 -2.51
N VAL A 706 28.93 10.71 -3.74
CA VAL A 706 29.60 11.32 -4.88
C VAL A 706 29.09 12.75 -4.99
N PRO A 707 29.97 13.79 -5.01
CA PRO A 707 29.54 15.17 -5.04
C PRO A 707 28.48 15.36 -6.10
N ILE A 708 27.34 15.92 -5.71
CA ILE A 708 26.13 15.97 -6.52
C ILE A 708 26.51 16.61 -7.85
N ARG A 709 26.58 15.81 -8.93
CA ARG A 709 26.46 16.35 -10.28
C ARG A 709 25.09 17.01 -10.32
N PRO A 710 24.99 18.29 -10.71
CA PRO A 710 23.71 18.84 -11.17
C PRO A 710 23.11 17.89 -12.20
N LEU A 711 21.79 17.77 -12.23
CA LEU A 711 21.10 17.07 -13.30
C LEU A 711 21.61 17.66 -14.62
N ALA A 712 22.18 16.80 -15.47
CA ALA A 712 22.62 17.23 -16.79
C ALA A 712 21.37 17.30 -17.67
N ARG A 713 21.21 18.38 -18.44
CA ARG A 713 20.06 18.55 -19.35
C ARG A 713 19.82 17.28 -20.15
N GLY A 714 18.64 16.67 -20.01
CA GLY A 714 18.32 15.35 -20.54
C GLY A 714 18.46 14.19 -19.54
N ASP A 715 18.53 14.45 -18.23
CA ASP A 715 18.35 13.38 -17.23
C ASP A 715 16.86 12.97 -17.24
N PRO A 716 16.52 11.67 -17.36
CA PRO A 716 15.12 11.20 -17.32
C PRO A 716 14.34 11.54 -16.04
N LEU A 717 14.99 12.13 -15.03
CA LEU A 717 14.34 12.73 -13.86
C LEU A 717 13.74 14.13 -14.14
N GLU A 718 14.27 14.90 -15.09
CA GLU A 718 13.68 16.20 -15.50
C GLU A 718 12.30 16.00 -16.15
N THR A 719 12.15 14.97 -16.99
CA THR A 719 10.89 14.64 -17.69
C THR A 719 9.78 14.08 -16.81
N LEU A 720 10.05 13.85 -15.52
CA LEU A 720 9.06 13.35 -14.55
C LEU A 720 8.34 14.46 -13.77
N GLU A 721 8.75 15.71 -13.96
CA GLU A 721 8.17 16.87 -13.26
C GLU A 721 6.85 17.31 -13.90
N ASP A 722 6.75 17.23 -15.24
CA ASP A 722 5.54 17.51 -16.01
C ASP A 722 4.67 16.25 -16.25
N ASP A 723 5.11 15.07 -15.76
CA ASP A 723 4.45 13.76 -15.95
C ASP A 723 3.15 13.65 -15.12
N ASN A 724 2.09 14.21 -15.71
CA ASN A 724 0.73 14.15 -15.22
C ASN A 724 -0.08 13.03 -15.90
N ALA A 725 0.61 12.03 -16.48
CA ALA A 725 -0.02 10.92 -17.17
C ALA A 725 -0.81 10.03 -16.18
N LEU A 726 -1.90 9.46 -16.68
CA LEU A 726 -2.82 8.64 -15.89
C LEU A 726 -3.14 7.33 -16.62
N VAL A 727 -3.16 6.21 -15.90
CA VAL A 727 -3.75 4.97 -16.42
C VAL A 727 -5.13 4.76 -15.79
N VAL A 728 -6.13 4.71 -16.67
CA VAL A 728 -7.53 4.47 -16.34
C VAL A 728 -8.02 3.20 -17.03
N GLY A 729 -9.06 2.57 -16.49
CA GLY A 729 -9.64 1.38 -17.08
C GLY A 729 -11.11 1.19 -16.76
N LEU A 730 -11.79 0.51 -17.67
CA LEU A 730 -13.12 -0.02 -17.45
C LEU A 730 -13.00 -1.49 -17.06
N LYS A 731 -13.67 -1.86 -15.97
CA LYS A 731 -13.92 -3.24 -15.55
C LYS A 731 -15.41 -3.51 -15.69
N VAL A 732 -15.77 -4.54 -16.46
CA VAL A 732 -17.14 -5.02 -16.58
C VAL A 732 -17.20 -6.42 -16.00
N PHE A 733 -17.99 -6.56 -14.94
CA PHE A 733 -18.24 -7.82 -14.24
C PHE A 733 -19.64 -8.29 -14.63
N THR A 734 -19.75 -9.48 -15.21
CA THR A 734 -21.03 -10.07 -15.62
C THR A 734 -21.26 -11.39 -14.91
N GLN A 735 -22.49 -11.62 -14.43
CA GLN A 735 -22.87 -12.89 -13.81
C GLN A 735 -23.28 -13.91 -14.88
N GLY A 736 -22.82 -15.16 -14.74
CA GLY A 736 -23.16 -16.30 -15.61
C GLY A 736 -22.50 -16.29 -17.00
N MET A 737 -22.18 -15.12 -17.55
CA MET A 737 -21.56 -14.93 -18.88
C MET A 737 -20.32 -14.05 -18.83
N ALA A 738 -19.66 -13.89 -19.98
CA ALA A 738 -18.66 -12.86 -20.26
C ALA A 738 -19.17 -11.95 -21.37
N VAL A 739 -18.82 -10.65 -21.35
CA VAL A 739 -19.04 -9.76 -22.51
C VAL A 739 -18.36 -10.36 -23.75
N SER A 740 -18.88 -10.09 -24.96
CA SER A 740 -18.24 -10.56 -26.20
C SER A 740 -17.12 -9.62 -26.67
N VAL A 741 -17.27 -8.32 -26.44
CA VAL A 741 -16.32 -7.26 -26.79
C VAL A 741 -16.15 -6.31 -25.60
N ILE A 742 -14.94 -5.81 -25.37
CA ILE A 742 -14.68 -4.58 -24.58
C ILE A 742 -13.52 -3.79 -25.20
N THR A 743 -13.75 -2.54 -25.59
CA THR A 743 -12.77 -1.66 -26.25
C THR A 743 -12.59 -0.36 -25.48
N GLY A 744 -11.46 0.31 -25.71
CA GLY A 744 -11.16 1.63 -25.17
C GLY A 744 -10.70 2.55 -26.29
N SER A 745 -11.23 3.77 -26.35
CA SER A 745 -11.08 4.69 -27.48
C SER A 745 -10.61 6.06 -27.04
N LEU A 746 -9.58 6.58 -27.71
CA LEU A 746 -8.98 7.89 -27.44
C LEU A 746 -9.17 8.83 -28.63
N LYS A 747 -9.64 10.06 -28.39
CA LYS A 747 -9.51 11.15 -29.39
C LYS A 747 -8.04 11.30 -29.78
N ALA A 748 -7.75 11.52 -31.07
CA ALA A 748 -6.38 11.50 -31.59
C ALA A 748 -5.40 12.47 -30.90
N LYS A 749 -5.88 13.55 -30.27
CA LYS A 749 -5.04 14.44 -29.45
C LYS A 749 -4.27 13.69 -28.33
N PHE A 750 -4.84 12.61 -27.79
CA PHE A 750 -4.21 11.75 -26.79
C PHE A 750 -3.44 10.55 -27.37
N ALA A 751 -3.58 10.26 -28.66
CA ALA A 751 -2.98 9.08 -29.29
C ALA A 751 -1.64 9.38 -30.00
N ALA A 752 -1.27 10.66 -30.12
CA ALA A 752 -0.25 11.13 -31.06
C ALA A 752 1.19 11.26 -30.50
N HIS A 753 1.53 10.65 -29.36
CA HIS A 753 2.87 10.70 -28.79
C HIS A 753 3.46 9.34 -28.38
N ARG A 754 4.27 8.77 -29.29
CA ARG A 754 5.50 8.02 -29.02
C ARG A 754 6.32 7.79 -30.29
#